data_AF-A0AAD9ZBB7-F1
#
_entry.id   AF-A0AAD9ZBB7-F1
#
_cell.length_a   1.000
_cell.length_b   1.000
_cell.length_c   1.000
_cell.angle_alpha   90.00
_cell.angle_beta   90.00
_cell.angle_gamma   90.00
#
_symmetry.space_group_name_H-M   'P 1'
#
loop_
_entity.id
_entity.type
_entity.pdbx_description
1 polymer ?
#
loop_
_entity_poly.entity_id
_entity_poly.type
_entity_poly.pdbx_seq_one_letter_code
_entity_poly.pdbx_strand_id
1 'polypeptide(L)'
;MLAGRGRNKIRPPRRGLGTNDNVDFDSMWAELASSLRDIHNKNASQLSFEALYRNAYKLVLKKRGDILYEHVKDFEEEWLANEVQPRILEVLSPSLLLASTGGSTITTANEKRAAGEKLLRALKQAWEDHNLCMNMTTDVLMYMDRIYCKDFRKPSIFTASMGQFRDYVLRTPLQPGPDHQISIAQVLNAVILDQVRMDREGDIIDKSLLKSCVYMLEGLYETEEEEEHLKLYLTSFEPEFLRASEEFYRHEGSALLLDADAGTFCKHAKKRVSEEEDRCRSTLSPLTLGKIKLVVETELIKNHLREVIALEGSGVKYMIDNDRTSELEMMYDLSARVDPKKEELKKAVQARIVEQGNDANNATIAATQAPPRPLAPKGDRADGEEKAPEKPVNLQTTAAINWVDAVLRLKDKYDTFFTQAFQSDQGLQTAFTRSFTDFINAFERSSEYLSLFFDENMKKGIKGKTENEVDELLDKGITLLRYIQDKDMFERYYKKHLSRRLLMKRSISMDAERQMISKMKMEVGNTFTQRIEAMFKDMTVSDDYTTQYKRHVAQLGDPDPKRAEIEVNVLTSTMWPLDTMAPSYSEGENRPKCIFPSQIERIKEGFEKFYLDKHSGRQLTWQANMGTADIRAYFPEMKGAKKTRELNVSTYAMVILLLFNDLPPGHSMTCEEVQAQTNIPFNELTRNLQSLAVANKTRVLVKEPMSKDIKPTDKFYFNEHFYSQFQRVKIGVITTGNKVEDSAERSETEKKNNDTRGGVIEAAVVRIMKQRKKLTHQKLIAEVIQQLTARFMPDVNMVKKRIESLIEREYLERIEEKEPPAYRFPKMAETLSADEKIALIKEQLQEVLKPEIIEDVIKKQDRPLVVYWGTATTGRPHCGYFVPMVKIAHFLKAGCKVKILVADIHGFLDNLKAPIELVQFRAEYYKFVITALLKSVNVPVERLEFVLGSSYQLSAKYTMDLFRLSSVVTEHDAKKAGAEVVKQVENATLSGLIYPLMQALDEEHLGVDAQFGGVDQRKIFTLAAEQLPKINYKERAHLMNPMVPGLMGGKMSSSDPDSKLDVLETADGVRKKLKKAHAAPKEVEGNGIISFVEYVLLPVSALKSGGQGNFVVERKEGEPLIYTDIATLKKDYEADILMPQMLKPAATNALIELLQPIQEEYLHTQEWIDIDKKAYPPPEVKKKEKKVKDRGSRFPGAVKEVEAKPDGHVEGKTKDQVNLATGAEEAMKNLDVTTDGTAKSC
;
A
#
# COMPACT_ATOMS: atom_id res chain seq x y z
N MET A 1 36.96 77.49 13.49
CA MET A 1 37.19 78.92 13.23
C MET A 1 38.67 79.22 13.38
N LEU A 2 39.21 80.08 12.49
CA LEU A 2 40.51 80.77 12.54
C LEU A 2 41.74 79.86 12.34
N ALA A 3 42.20 79.60 11.11
CA ALA A 3 42.90 80.52 10.20
C ALA A 3 44.18 81.16 10.80
N GLY A 4 45.34 80.64 10.39
CA GLY A 4 46.53 81.44 10.09
C GLY A 4 47.58 81.61 11.19
N ARG A 5 48.70 80.87 11.07
CA ARG A 5 50.12 81.29 11.20
C ARG A 5 50.99 80.02 11.32
N GLY A 6 52.08 79.81 10.61
CA GLY A 6 52.81 80.68 9.69
C GLY A 6 53.70 79.87 8.74
N ARG A 7 53.87 80.40 7.53
CA ARG A 7 54.91 80.01 6.57
C ARG A 7 56.27 80.35 7.17
N ASN A 8 57.09 79.34 7.44
CA ASN A 8 58.53 79.55 7.66
C ASN A 8 59.14 80.07 6.35
N LYS A 9 59.49 81.36 6.33
CA LYS A 9 60.26 82.01 5.26
C LYS A 9 61.68 81.40 5.25
N ILE A 10 61.94 80.50 4.32
CA ILE A 10 63.30 80.14 3.93
C ILE A 10 63.95 81.39 3.31
N ARG A 11 65.10 81.82 3.83
CA ARG A 11 65.88 82.94 3.27
C ARG A 11 66.26 82.65 1.81
N PRO A 12 66.24 83.63 0.90
CA PRO A 12 66.72 83.41 -0.46
C PRO A 12 68.19 82.95 -0.42
N PRO A 13 68.58 81.88 -1.13
CA PRO A 13 69.98 81.52 -1.26
C PRO A 13 70.71 82.67 -1.95
N ARG A 14 71.90 83.02 -1.45
CA ARG A 14 72.80 83.97 -2.11
C ARG A 14 73.03 83.50 -3.55
N ARG A 15 72.81 84.40 -4.51
CA ARG A 15 73.19 84.20 -5.92
C ARG A 15 74.70 83.96 -5.98
N GLY A 16 75.12 82.82 -6.53
CA GLY A 16 76.51 82.57 -6.94
C GLY A 16 77.04 81.16 -6.66
N LEU A 17 76.57 80.17 -7.43
CA LEU A 17 77.34 79.04 -7.97
C LEU A 17 76.39 78.19 -8.82
N GLY A 18 76.52 78.27 -10.16
CA GLY A 18 75.89 77.31 -11.09
C GLY A 18 74.74 77.81 -11.95
N THR A 19 74.94 78.84 -12.77
CA THR A 19 74.28 78.97 -14.08
C THR A 19 74.83 77.92 -15.07
N ASN A 20 74.89 76.65 -14.68
CA ASN A 20 75.42 75.58 -15.53
C ASN A 20 74.86 74.19 -15.16
N ASP A 21 73.60 74.14 -14.73
CA ASP A 21 72.89 72.88 -14.49
C ASP A 21 71.68 72.77 -15.43
N ASN A 22 71.84 73.31 -16.65
CA ASN A 22 71.10 72.81 -17.80
C ASN A 22 71.50 71.34 -17.90
N VAL A 23 70.65 70.46 -17.36
CA VAL A 23 70.74 69.04 -17.68
C VAL A 23 70.44 68.97 -19.16
N ASP A 24 71.53 68.85 -19.91
CA ASP A 24 71.49 68.53 -21.31
C ASP A 24 70.92 67.13 -21.42
N PHE A 25 69.63 67.07 -21.74
CA PHE A 25 68.91 65.82 -21.90
C PHE A 25 69.62 64.95 -22.93
N ASP A 26 70.13 65.54 -24.01
CA ASP A 26 70.75 64.81 -25.12
C ASP A 26 72.07 64.17 -24.70
N SER A 27 72.87 64.85 -23.87
CA SER A 27 74.11 64.31 -23.30
C SER A 27 73.85 63.16 -22.31
N MET A 28 72.91 63.32 -21.39
CA MET A 28 72.55 62.28 -20.41
C MET A 28 71.82 61.09 -21.06
N TRP A 29 70.99 61.35 -22.07
CA TRP A 29 70.36 60.31 -22.88
C TRP A 29 71.39 59.55 -23.71
N ALA A 30 72.36 60.22 -24.33
CA ALA A 30 73.42 59.55 -25.08
C ALA A 30 74.23 58.58 -24.20
N GLU A 31 74.54 58.98 -22.95
CA GLU A 31 75.21 58.11 -21.97
C GLU A 31 74.33 56.92 -21.56
N LEU A 32 73.03 57.16 -21.30
CA LEU A 32 72.07 56.11 -20.98
C LEU A 32 71.86 55.15 -22.17
N ALA A 33 71.63 55.65 -23.38
CA ALA A 33 71.43 54.86 -24.59
C ALA A 33 72.67 54.01 -24.95
N SER A 34 73.89 54.56 -24.78
CA SER A 34 75.12 53.78 -24.92
C SER A 34 75.18 52.64 -23.91
N SER A 35 74.79 52.91 -22.66
CA SER A 35 74.81 51.91 -21.60
C SER A 35 73.73 50.84 -21.78
N LEU A 36 72.53 51.21 -22.24
CA LEU A 36 71.48 50.26 -22.62
C LEU A 36 71.96 49.37 -23.78
N ARG A 37 72.67 49.94 -24.77
CA ARG A 37 73.29 49.17 -25.84
C ARG A 37 74.37 48.21 -25.33
N ASP A 38 75.15 48.60 -24.33
CA ASP A 38 76.13 47.72 -23.68
C ASP A 38 75.48 46.59 -22.87
N ILE A 39 74.31 46.84 -22.24
CA ILE A 39 73.50 45.80 -21.59
C ILE A 39 73.06 44.76 -22.63
N HIS A 40 72.49 45.21 -23.75
CA HIS A 40 72.04 44.34 -24.84
C HIS A 40 73.19 43.59 -25.53
N ASN A 41 74.38 44.19 -25.62
CA ASN A 41 75.60 43.54 -26.12
C ASN A 41 76.28 42.60 -25.10
N LYS A 42 75.65 42.35 -23.94
CA LYS A 42 76.17 41.49 -22.85
C LYS A 42 77.47 42.00 -22.22
N ASN A 43 77.74 43.31 -22.30
CA ASN A 43 78.92 43.98 -21.74
C ASN A 43 78.63 44.73 -20.42
N ALA A 44 77.52 44.42 -19.76
CA ALA A 44 77.04 45.13 -18.58
C ALA A 44 77.99 45.15 -17.36
N SER A 45 78.96 44.24 -17.28
CA SER A 45 79.94 44.18 -16.17
C SER A 45 80.82 45.42 -16.04
N GLN A 46 80.95 46.21 -17.12
CA GLN A 46 81.76 47.43 -17.14
C GLN A 46 80.96 48.68 -16.73
N LEU A 47 79.65 48.54 -16.51
CA LEU A 47 78.74 49.64 -16.21
C LEU A 47 78.57 49.85 -14.71
N SER A 48 78.45 51.11 -14.29
CA SER A 48 78.06 51.46 -12.93
C SER A 48 76.55 51.69 -12.86
N PHE A 49 75.80 50.67 -12.43
CA PHE A 49 74.33 50.73 -12.28
C PHE A 49 73.89 51.87 -11.37
N GLU A 50 74.66 52.20 -10.34
CA GLU A 50 74.37 53.33 -9.45
C GLU A 50 74.49 54.68 -10.18
N ALA A 51 75.50 54.85 -11.04
CA ALA A 51 75.68 56.07 -11.81
C ALA A 51 74.55 56.24 -12.84
N LEU A 52 74.18 55.16 -13.54
CA LEU A 52 73.10 55.15 -14.51
C LEU A 52 71.73 55.42 -13.86
N TYR A 53 71.47 54.78 -12.72
CA TYR A 53 70.27 55.06 -11.92
C TYR A 53 70.21 56.53 -11.48
N ARG A 54 71.32 57.12 -11.02
CA ARG A 54 71.38 58.55 -10.65
C ARG A 54 71.10 59.46 -11.85
N ASN A 55 71.56 59.10 -13.05
CA ASN A 55 71.29 59.85 -14.28
C ASN A 55 69.81 59.78 -14.66
N ALA A 56 69.22 58.58 -14.70
CA ALA A 56 67.78 58.41 -14.92
C ALA A 56 66.93 59.13 -13.86
N TYR A 57 67.30 59.01 -12.58
CA TYR A 57 66.66 59.70 -11.46
C TYR A 57 66.65 61.23 -11.61
N LYS A 58 67.79 61.82 -12.00
CA LYS A 58 67.91 63.27 -12.24
C LYS A 58 67.01 63.73 -13.40
N LEU A 59 66.91 62.96 -14.48
CA LEU A 59 66.06 63.27 -15.63
C LEU A 59 64.57 63.28 -15.26
N VAL A 60 64.12 62.28 -14.49
CA VAL A 60 62.73 62.22 -14.00
C VAL A 60 62.42 63.38 -13.04
N LEU A 61 63.33 63.68 -12.10
CA LEU A 61 63.17 64.82 -11.16
C LEU A 61 63.08 66.18 -11.86
N LYS A 62 63.79 66.37 -12.98
CA LYS A 62 63.75 67.61 -13.76
C LYS A 62 62.57 67.69 -14.75
N LYS A 63 61.48 66.93 -14.50
CA LYS A 63 60.25 66.90 -15.31
C LYS A 63 60.45 66.46 -16.76
N ARG A 64 61.49 65.65 -17.05
CA ARG A 64 61.74 65.06 -18.37
C ARG A 64 61.39 63.56 -18.42
N GLY A 65 60.56 63.07 -17.49
CA GLY A 65 60.17 61.66 -17.40
C GLY A 65 59.44 61.13 -18.64
N ASP A 66 58.54 61.94 -19.23
CA ASP A 66 57.75 61.51 -20.40
C ASP A 66 58.64 61.26 -21.62
N ILE A 67 59.55 62.20 -21.88
CA ILE A 67 60.52 62.13 -22.99
C ILE A 67 61.47 60.95 -22.77
N LEU A 68 61.93 60.73 -21.54
CA LEU A 68 62.79 59.58 -21.24
C LEU A 68 62.05 58.24 -21.41
N TYR A 69 60.75 58.15 -21.06
CA TYR A 69 59.95 56.94 -21.28
C TYR A 69 59.82 56.62 -22.77
N GLU A 70 59.43 57.59 -23.60
CA GLU A 70 59.31 57.39 -25.05
C GLU A 70 60.67 57.07 -25.70
N HIS A 71 61.74 57.76 -25.32
CA HIS A 71 63.08 57.47 -25.86
C HIS A 71 63.59 56.06 -25.52
N VAL A 72 63.28 55.54 -24.32
CA VAL A 72 63.61 54.14 -23.95
C VAL A 72 62.78 53.17 -24.78
N LYS A 73 61.50 53.47 -24.99
CA LYS A 73 60.63 52.67 -25.86
C LYS A 73 61.14 52.66 -27.31
N ASP A 74 61.47 53.82 -27.86
CA ASP A 74 62.02 53.95 -29.22
C ASP A 74 63.36 53.21 -29.36
N PHE A 75 64.23 53.29 -28.35
CA PHE A 75 65.50 52.55 -28.33
C PHE A 75 65.29 51.03 -28.39
N GLU A 76 64.36 50.50 -27.59
CA GLU A 76 64.05 49.07 -27.58
C GLU A 76 63.40 48.61 -28.88
N GLU A 77 62.54 49.43 -29.48
CA GLU A 77 61.98 49.20 -30.81
C GLU A 77 63.07 49.10 -31.88
N GLU A 78 63.97 50.08 -31.93
CA GLU A 78 65.09 50.09 -32.89
C GLU A 78 66.01 48.89 -32.70
N TRP A 79 66.27 48.47 -31.45
CA TRP A 79 67.09 47.30 -31.17
C TRP A 79 66.42 46.01 -31.64
N LEU A 80 65.15 45.81 -31.31
CA LEU A 80 64.40 44.63 -31.71
C LEU A 80 64.27 44.52 -33.24
N ALA A 81 64.00 45.63 -33.92
CA ALA A 81 63.84 45.67 -35.37
C ALA A 81 65.16 45.51 -36.15
N ASN A 82 66.25 46.14 -35.69
CA ASN A 82 67.51 46.17 -36.46
C ASN A 82 68.50 45.06 -36.09
N GLU A 83 68.47 44.55 -34.86
CA GLU A 83 69.47 43.58 -34.38
C GLU A 83 68.87 42.19 -34.11
N VAL A 84 67.70 42.12 -33.48
CA VAL A 84 67.09 40.84 -33.08
C VAL A 84 66.30 40.20 -34.22
N GLN A 85 65.46 40.96 -34.89
CA GLN A 85 64.61 40.48 -35.98
C GLN A 85 65.44 39.87 -37.14
N PRO A 86 66.51 40.49 -37.67
CA PRO A 86 67.28 39.89 -38.77
C PRO A 86 67.91 38.54 -38.41
N ARG A 87 68.40 38.39 -37.18
CA ARG A 87 68.98 37.12 -36.69
C ARG A 87 67.97 35.98 -36.67
N ILE A 88 66.70 36.28 -36.37
CA ILE A 88 65.62 35.28 -36.40
C ILE A 88 65.24 34.95 -37.84
N LEU A 89 65.19 35.96 -38.73
CA LEU A 89 64.90 35.78 -40.16
C LEU A 89 65.94 34.91 -40.87
N GLU A 90 67.23 35.01 -40.52
CA GLU A 90 68.29 34.16 -41.08
C GLU A 90 68.11 32.66 -40.77
N VAL A 91 67.39 32.34 -39.70
CA VAL A 91 67.15 30.96 -39.27
C VAL A 91 65.91 30.36 -39.95
N LEU A 92 65.03 31.18 -40.52
CA LEU A 92 63.82 30.73 -41.22
C LEU A 92 64.18 30.03 -42.53
N SER A 93 63.95 28.72 -42.58
CA SER A 93 64.12 27.97 -43.83
C SER A 93 62.88 28.12 -44.72
N PRO A 94 63.02 28.08 -46.07
CA PRO A 94 61.89 28.09 -47.00
C PRO A 94 60.88 26.94 -46.76
N SER A 95 61.37 25.81 -46.23
CA SER A 95 60.54 24.66 -45.90
C SER A 95 59.56 24.92 -44.74
N LEU A 96 59.93 25.77 -43.78
CA LEU A 96 59.05 26.16 -42.67
C LEU A 96 57.96 27.16 -43.13
N LEU A 97 58.30 28.04 -44.07
CA LEU A 97 57.35 29.01 -44.65
C LEU A 97 56.29 28.34 -45.52
N LEU A 98 56.65 27.29 -46.25
CA LEU A 98 55.68 26.48 -47.00
C LEU A 98 54.78 25.67 -46.06
N ALA A 99 55.35 25.14 -44.97
CA ALA A 99 54.58 24.39 -43.97
C ALA A 99 53.52 25.27 -43.28
N SER A 100 53.82 26.55 -43.00
CA SER A 100 52.86 27.48 -42.39
C SER A 100 51.70 27.89 -43.32
N THR A 101 51.78 27.61 -44.62
CA THR A 101 50.71 27.91 -45.61
C THR A 101 49.88 26.69 -46.01
N GLY A 102 50.10 25.53 -45.38
CA GLY A 102 49.39 24.29 -45.71
C GLY A 102 49.84 23.65 -47.03
N GLY A 103 50.99 24.05 -47.59
CA GLY A 103 51.55 23.44 -48.79
C GLY A 103 52.15 22.06 -48.52
N SER A 104 51.84 21.07 -49.37
CA SER A 104 52.45 19.74 -49.31
C SER A 104 53.94 19.83 -49.65
N THR A 105 54.79 19.39 -48.73
CA THR A 105 56.26 19.43 -48.84
C THR A 105 56.81 18.01 -48.94
N ILE A 106 57.68 17.75 -49.92
CA ILE A 106 58.43 16.49 -50.11
C ILE A 106 59.67 16.47 -49.17
N THR A 107 59.52 16.92 -47.92
CA THR A 107 60.60 16.96 -46.93
C THR A 107 60.34 15.96 -45.82
N THR A 108 61.41 15.26 -45.41
CA THR A 108 61.31 14.21 -44.39
C THR A 108 61.02 14.79 -43.01
N ALA A 109 60.37 14.02 -42.12
CA ALA A 109 60.06 14.46 -40.75
C ALA A 109 61.31 14.93 -39.98
N ASN A 110 62.46 14.29 -40.21
CA ASN A 110 63.74 14.65 -39.60
C ASN A 110 64.27 16.02 -40.04
N GLU A 111 64.13 16.37 -41.33
CA GLU A 111 64.57 17.67 -41.84
C GLU A 111 63.68 18.80 -41.31
N LYS A 112 62.35 18.56 -41.25
CA LYS A 112 61.39 19.50 -40.65
C LYS A 112 61.66 19.70 -39.17
N ARG A 113 61.92 18.61 -38.42
CA ARG A 113 62.27 18.66 -37.00
C ARG A 113 63.53 19.47 -36.76
N ALA A 114 64.61 19.22 -37.50
CA ALA A 114 65.88 19.93 -37.35
C ALA A 114 65.74 21.43 -37.68
N ALA A 115 65.02 21.77 -38.75
CA ALA A 115 64.74 23.16 -39.11
C ALA A 115 63.90 23.86 -38.03
N GLY A 116 62.85 23.18 -37.53
CA GLY A 116 62.00 23.69 -36.45
C GLY A 116 62.77 23.90 -35.14
N GLU A 117 63.60 22.95 -34.71
CA GLU A 117 64.43 23.08 -33.51
C GLU A 117 65.41 24.27 -33.62
N LYS A 118 65.97 24.52 -34.80
CA LYS A 118 66.85 25.67 -35.02
C LYS A 118 66.11 26.99 -34.78
N LEU A 119 64.89 27.12 -35.30
CA LEU A 119 64.03 28.29 -35.08
C LEU A 119 63.64 28.43 -33.60
N LEU A 120 63.21 27.35 -32.96
CA LEU A 120 62.84 27.36 -31.53
C LEU A 120 64.03 27.77 -30.64
N ARG A 121 65.24 27.28 -30.93
CA ARG A 121 66.46 27.67 -30.19
C ARG A 121 66.79 29.15 -30.38
N ALA A 122 66.67 29.66 -31.60
CA ALA A 122 66.91 31.07 -31.89
C ALA A 122 65.91 31.98 -31.14
N LEU A 123 64.61 31.64 -31.17
CA LEU A 123 63.57 32.39 -30.47
C LEU A 123 63.72 32.29 -28.95
N LYS A 124 64.01 31.09 -28.42
CA LYS A 124 64.30 30.90 -27.00
C LYS A 124 65.45 31.79 -26.54
N GLN A 125 66.59 31.75 -27.26
CA GLN A 125 67.76 32.55 -26.90
C GLN A 125 67.46 34.05 -26.97
N ALA A 126 66.76 34.51 -28.01
CA ALA A 126 66.37 35.91 -28.15
C ALA A 126 65.45 36.36 -27.01
N TRP A 127 64.48 35.52 -26.61
CA TRP A 127 63.57 35.82 -25.50
C TRP A 127 64.27 35.83 -24.13
N GLU A 128 65.12 34.85 -23.85
CA GLU A 128 65.89 34.78 -22.59
C GLU A 128 66.85 35.96 -22.47
N ASP A 129 67.52 36.33 -23.58
CA ASP A 129 68.39 37.50 -23.64
C ASP A 129 67.59 38.80 -23.43
N HIS A 130 66.44 38.96 -24.10
CA HIS A 130 65.56 40.12 -23.93
C HIS A 130 65.07 40.25 -22.49
N ASN A 131 64.60 39.15 -21.89
CA ASN A 131 64.13 39.16 -20.51
C ASN A 131 65.24 39.51 -19.52
N LEU A 132 66.46 38.99 -19.71
CA LEU A 132 67.60 39.35 -18.88
C LEU A 132 67.95 40.84 -19.03
N CYS A 133 68.04 41.34 -20.26
CA CYS A 133 68.34 42.75 -20.53
C CYS A 133 67.27 43.68 -19.94
N MET A 134 65.99 43.33 -20.06
CA MET A 134 64.89 44.14 -19.55
C MET A 134 64.87 44.21 -18.02
N ASN A 135 65.18 43.11 -17.33
CA ASN A 135 65.34 43.14 -15.87
C ASN A 135 66.46 44.12 -15.45
N MET A 136 67.59 44.12 -16.17
CA MET A 136 68.71 45.03 -15.90
C MET A 136 68.37 46.48 -16.25
N THR A 137 67.62 46.71 -17.34
CA THR A 137 67.11 48.04 -17.73
C THR A 137 66.12 48.59 -16.70
N THR A 138 65.21 47.76 -16.18
CA THR A 138 64.29 48.12 -15.10
C THR A 138 65.03 48.44 -13.79
N ASP A 139 66.14 47.77 -13.48
CA ASP A 139 66.98 48.13 -12.32
C ASP A 139 67.62 49.52 -12.48
N VAL A 140 68.08 49.86 -13.68
CA VAL A 140 68.59 51.20 -14.01
C VAL A 140 67.48 52.26 -13.95
N LEU A 141 66.29 51.93 -14.43
CA LEU A 141 65.12 52.82 -14.52
C LEU A 141 64.16 52.68 -13.33
N MET A 142 64.61 52.10 -12.21
CA MET A 142 63.75 51.72 -11.08
C MET A 142 62.88 52.87 -10.55
N TYR A 143 63.39 54.11 -10.57
CA TYR A 143 62.61 55.28 -10.16
C TYR A 143 61.52 55.67 -11.16
N MET A 144 61.77 55.47 -12.46
CA MET A 144 60.77 55.64 -13.51
C MET A 144 59.61 54.66 -13.30
N ASP A 145 59.92 53.37 -13.13
CA ASP A 145 58.89 52.33 -12.97
C ASP A 145 58.10 52.48 -11.66
N ARG A 146 58.78 52.72 -10.52
CA ARG A 146 58.10 52.73 -9.21
C ARG A 146 57.28 54.00 -8.93
N ILE A 147 57.69 55.14 -9.47
CA ILE A 147 57.10 56.45 -9.15
C ILE A 147 56.43 57.04 -10.39
N TYR A 148 57.17 57.26 -11.48
CA TYR A 148 56.64 57.97 -12.64
C TYR A 148 55.53 57.19 -13.36
N CYS A 149 55.75 55.93 -13.73
CA CYS A 149 54.76 55.12 -14.43
C CYS A 149 53.48 54.96 -13.59
N LYS A 150 53.62 54.81 -12.27
CA LYS A 150 52.49 54.75 -11.33
C LYS A 150 51.69 56.05 -11.23
N ASP A 151 52.36 57.20 -11.13
CA ASP A 151 51.70 58.50 -10.99
C ASP A 151 50.99 58.93 -12.28
N PHE A 152 51.53 58.55 -13.45
CA PHE A 152 50.98 58.89 -14.77
C PHE A 152 50.15 57.76 -15.42
N ARG A 153 49.93 56.64 -14.70
CA ARG A 153 49.20 55.44 -15.20
C ARG A 153 49.74 54.91 -16.54
N LYS A 154 51.06 54.93 -16.72
CA LYS A 154 51.72 54.25 -17.84
C LYS A 154 52.11 52.83 -17.41
N PRO A 155 52.16 51.86 -18.34
CA PRO A 155 52.75 50.55 -18.08
C PRO A 155 54.19 50.67 -17.60
N SER A 156 54.70 49.63 -16.94
CA SER A 156 56.14 49.58 -16.62
C SER A 156 56.97 49.48 -17.90
N ILE A 157 58.21 49.95 -17.87
CA ILE A 157 59.14 49.79 -19.00
C ILE A 157 59.28 48.30 -19.34
N PHE A 158 59.34 47.43 -18.34
CA PHE A 158 59.36 45.98 -18.54
C PHE A 158 58.14 45.52 -19.37
N THR A 159 56.92 45.85 -18.94
CA THR A 159 55.67 45.46 -19.63
C THR A 159 55.62 46.01 -21.06
N ALA A 160 55.96 47.30 -21.24
CA ALA A 160 55.97 47.94 -22.55
C ALA A 160 56.98 47.29 -23.50
N SER A 161 58.20 47.02 -23.04
CA SER A 161 59.26 46.37 -23.84
C SER A 161 59.00 44.89 -24.10
N MET A 162 58.27 44.19 -23.22
CA MET A 162 57.75 42.84 -23.52
C MET A 162 56.69 42.90 -24.63
N GLY A 163 55.81 43.90 -24.60
CA GLY A 163 54.86 44.17 -25.69
C GLY A 163 55.54 44.46 -27.03
N GLN A 164 56.68 45.17 -27.01
CA GLN A 164 57.47 45.42 -28.23
C GLN A 164 58.09 44.14 -28.80
N PHE A 165 58.49 43.18 -27.97
CA PHE A 165 58.96 41.87 -28.47
C PHE A 165 57.84 41.14 -29.24
N ARG A 166 56.61 41.17 -28.73
CA ARG A 166 55.44 40.64 -29.45
C ARG A 166 55.24 41.33 -30.80
N ASP A 167 55.27 42.66 -30.83
CA ASP A 167 54.92 43.42 -32.04
C ASP A 167 56.03 43.41 -33.11
N TYR A 168 57.29 43.57 -32.70
CA TYR A 168 58.42 43.72 -33.63
C TYR A 168 59.22 42.45 -33.90
N VAL A 169 59.02 41.39 -33.09
CA VAL A 169 59.66 40.08 -33.33
C VAL A 169 58.65 39.03 -33.76
N LEU A 170 57.55 38.85 -33.02
CA LEU A 170 56.59 37.77 -33.32
C LEU A 170 55.57 38.15 -34.41
N ARG A 171 55.07 39.40 -34.41
CA ARG A 171 54.06 39.86 -35.38
C ARG A 171 54.62 40.43 -36.67
N THR A 172 55.93 40.40 -36.83
CA THR A 172 56.63 40.86 -38.03
C THR A 172 56.11 40.16 -39.29
N PRO A 173 55.62 40.90 -40.30
CA PRO A 173 55.14 40.31 -41.55
C PRO A 173 56.33 39.85 -42.41
N LEU A 174 56.29 38.60 -42.87
CA LEU A 174 57.35 37.96 -43.66
C LEU A 174 57.19 38.19 -45.18
N GLN A 175 56.01 38.59 -45.64
CA GLN A 175 55.74 38.92 -47.04
C GLN A 175 54.88 40.19 -47.17
N PRO A 176 55.24 41.16 -48.02
CA PRO A 176 54.41 42.31 -48.32
C PRO A 176 53.32 41.93 -49.33
N GLY A 177 52.12 41.62 -48.84
CA GLY A 177 50.94 41.33 -49.67
C GLY A 177 49.65 41.78 -48.97
N PRO A 178 48.63 42.25 -49.71
CA PRO A 178 47.45 42.87 -49.11
C PRO A 178 46.46 41.91 -48.44
N ASP A 179 46.54 40.59 -48.67
CA ASP A 179 45.47 39.66 -48.22
C ASP A 179 45.85 38.58 -47.19
N HIS A 180 47.12 38.24 -46.94
CA HIS A 180 47.53 37.32 -45.84
C HIS A 180 48.99 37.59 -45.45
N GLN A 181 49.22 38.34 -44.37
CA GLN A 181 50.56 38.55 -43.83
C GLN A 181 50.94 37.39 -42.91
N ILE A 182 51.83 36.51 -43.38
CA ILE A 182 52.39 35.44 -42.54
C ILE A 182 53.35 36.08 -41.55
N SER A 183 53.12 35.86 -40.25
CA SER A 183 54.00 36.35 -39.18
C SER A 183 54.90 35.27 -38.62
N ILE A 184 55.98 35.66 -37.93
CA ILE A 184 56.86 34.73 -37.21
C ILE A 184 56.06 33.93 -36.17
N ALA A 185 55.06 34.54 -35.52
CA ALA A 185 54.15 33.87 -34.58
C ALA A 185 53.39 32.70 -35.23
N GLN A 186 52.88 32.88 -36.46
CA GLN A 186 52.17 31.81 -37.17
C GLN A 186 53.11 30.67 -37.57
N VAL A 187 54.34 30.98 -38.00
CA VAL A 187 55.35 29.95 -38.28
C VAL A 187 55.75 29.21 -37.00
N LEU A 188 55.91 29.93 -35.89
CA LEU A 188 56.17 29.34 -34.57
C LEU A 188 55.05 28.37 -34.15
N ASN A 189 53.79 28.81 -34.25
CA ASN A 189 52.64 27.96 -33.94
C ASN A 189 52.66 26.70 -34.80
N ALA A 190 52.82 26.83 -36.13
CA ALA A 190 52.88 25.69 -37.05
C ALA A 190 54.01 24.71 -36.68
N VAL A 191 55.19 25.20 -36.31
CA VAL A 191 56.33 24.36 -35.89
C VAL A 191 56.03 23.63 -34.57
N ILE A 192 55.46 24.31 -33.58
CA ILE A 192 55.09 23.67 -32.31
C ILE A 192 54.03 22.58 -32.56
N LEU A 193 53.02 22.85 -33.41
CA LEU A 193 52.00 21.86 -33.77
C LEU A 193 52.59 20.64 -34.51
N ASP A 194 53.56 20.85 -35.40
CA ASP A 194 54.23 19.78 -36.14
C ASP A 194 55.03 18.86 -35.19
N GLN A 195 55.77 19.44 -34.25
CA GLN A 195 56.51 18.71 -33.20
C GLN A 195 55.56 17.96 -32.26
N VAL A 196 54.42 18.55 -31.91
CA VAL A 196 53.37 17.86 -31.14
C VAL A 196 52.84 16.66 -31.92
N ARG A 197 52.59 16.79 -33.24
CA ARG A 197 52.15 15.67 -34.07
C ARG A 197 53.18 14.54 -34.10
N MET A 198 54.46 14.87 -34.28
CA MET A 198 55.57 13.91 -34.20
C MET A 198 55.60 13.17 -32.86
N ASP A 199 55.45 13.86 -31.73
CA ASP A 199 55.40 13.21 -30.39
C ASP A 199 54.13 12.35 -30.19
N ARG A 200 53.02 12.62 -30.90
CA ARG A 200 51.83 11.73 -30.90
C ARG A 200 52.06 10.46 -31.72
N GLU A 201 52.83 10.56 -32.79
CA GLU A 201 53.21 9.44 -33.67
C GLU A 201 54.35 8.59 -33.07
N GLY A 202 55.01 9.09 -32.02
CA GLY A 202 56.03 8.37 -31.24
C GLY A 202 57.47 8.79 -31.52
N ASP A 203 57.66 9.87 -32.29
CA ASP A 203 58.98 10.45 -32.53
C ASP A 203 59.53 11.17 -31.30
N ILE A 204 60.86 11.20 -31.16
CA ILE A 204 61.54 11.86 -30.05
C ILE A 204 61.72 13.35 -30.36
N ILE A 205 61.16 14.21 -29.51
CA ILE A 205 61.25 15.67 -29.60
C ILE A 205 61.96 16.29 -28.38
N ASP A 206 62.53 17.49 -28.54
CA ASP A 206 63.10 18.27 -27.42
C ASP A 206 61.99 18.96 -26.61
N LYS A 207 61.44 18.24 -25.63
CA LYS A 207 60.34 18.71 -24.77
C LYS A 207 60.68 19.99 -23.99
N SER A 208 61.96 20.14 -23.59
CA SER A 208 62.42 21.30 -22.84
C SER A 208 62.41 22.57 -23.68
N LEU A 209 62.77 22.45 -24.96
CA LEU A 209 62.79 23.55 -25.90
C LEU A 209 61.39 24.03 -26.24
N LEU A 210 60.45 23.11 -26.52
CA LEU A 210 59.04 23.46 -26.73
C LEU A 210 58.46 24.18 -25.51
N LYS A 211 58.74 23.67 -24.30
CA LYS A 211 58.26 24.27 -23.05
C LYS A 211 58.75 25.71 -22.88
N SER A 212 60.01 26.00 -23.19
CA SER A 212 60.54 27.37 -23.15
C SER A 212 59.82 28.32 -24.11
N CYS A 213 59.54 27.88 -25.35
CA CYS A 213 58.81 28.69 -26.32
C CYS A 213 57.33 28.87 -25.96
N VAL A 214 56.70 27.86 -25.37
CA VAL A 214 55.33 27.98 -24.82
C VAL A 214 55.30 28.97 -23.66
N TYR A 215 56.29 28.93 -22.75
CA TYR A 215 56.38 29.92 -21.66
C TYR A 215 56.60 31.35 -22.16
N MET A 216 57.31 31.55 -23.27
CA MET A 216 57.37 32.85 -23.93
C MET A 216 55.97 33.31 -24.35
N LEU A 217 55.17 32.45 -24.98
CA LEU A 217 53.79 32.78 -25.38
C LEU A 217 52.85 33.01 -24.18
N GLU A 218 53.10 32.36 -23.03
CA GLU A 218 52.36 32.61 -21.79
C GLU A 218 52.75 33.93 -21.10
N GLY A 219 54.01 34.35 -21.28
CA GLY A 219 54.54 35.60 -20.73
C GLY A 219 54.18 36.84 -21.54
N LEU A 220 53.62 36.67 -22.73
CA LEU A 220 53.20 37.75 -23.63
C LEU A 220 51.67 37.89 -23.65
N TYR A 221 51.19 39.13 -23.73
CA TYR A 221 49.77 39.47 -23.73
C TYR A 221 49.37 40.20 -25.01
N GLU A 222 48.09 40.24 -25.36
CA GLU A 222 47.55 41.01 -26.49
C GLU A 222 47.65 42.53 -26.29
N THR A 223 47.55 42.98 -25.03
CA THR A 223 47.56 44.39 -24.64
C THR A 223 48.60 44.63 -23.54
N GLU A 224 48.96 45.89 -23.31
CA GLU A 224 49.90 46.30 -22.25
C GLU A 224 49.26 46.26 -20.84
N GLU A 225 47.98 45.85 -20.72
CA GLU A 225 47.23 45.76 -19.45
C GLU A 225 47.41 44.42 -18.72
N GLU A 226 48.13 43.46 -19.33
CA GLU A 226 48.50 42.14 -18.76
C GLU A 226 47.30 41.31 -18.23
N GLU A 227 46.18 41.31 -18.95
CA GLU A 227 45.02 40.49 -18.58
C GLU A 227 45.26 38.99 -18.82
N GLU A 228 45.07 38.16 -17.79
CA GLU A 228 45.34 36.71 -17.81
C GLU A 228 44.68 35.93 -18.98
N HIS A 229 43.49 36.34 -19.42
CA HIS A 229 42.77 35.67 -20.51
C HIS A 229 43.19 36.14 -21.91
N LEU A 230 43.99 37.21 -21.98
CA LEU A 230 44.56 37.78 -23.20
C LEU A 230 46.02 37.40 -23.39
N LYS A 231 46.48 36.32 -22.74
CA LYS A 231 47.80 35.73 -23.02
C LYS A 231 47.86 35.28 -24.48
N LEU A 232 48.97 35.57 -25.15
CA LEU A 232 49.17 35.25 -26.56
C LEU A 232 49.06 33.74 -26.82
N TYR A 233 49.47 32.93 -25.85
CA TYR A 233 49.23 31.48 -25.85
C TYR A 233 47.75 31.11 -26.00
N LEU A 234 46.85 31.77 -25.25
CA LEU A 234 45.42 31.47 -25.24
C LEU A 234 44.69 32.04 -26.47
N THR A 235 45.17 33.15 -27.03
CA THR A 235 44.51 33.83 -28.16
C THR A 235 45.01 33.34 -29.51
N SER A 236 46.30 33.02 -29.63
CA SER A 236 46.92 32.66 -30.91
C SER A 236 47.18 31.16 -31.05
N PHE A 237 47.82 30.51 -30.06
CA PHE A 237 48.27 29.13 -30.19
C PHE A 237 47.21 28.09 -29.79
N GLU A 238 46.59 28.24 -28.61
CA GLU A 238 45.65 27.26 -28.06
C GLU A 238 44.47 26.94 -29.01
N PRO A 239 43.83 27.92 -29.67
CA PRO A 239 42.73 27.63 -30.60
C PRO A 239 43.18 26.78 -31.80
N GLU A 240 44.36 27.06 -32.37
CA GLU A 240 44.93 26.27 -33.47
C GLU A 240 45.33 24.86 -33.00
N PHE A 241 45.90 24.74 -31.80
CA PHE A 241 46.24 23.45 -31.19
C PHE A 241 45.02 22.57 -30.94
N LEU A 242 43.93 23.14 -30.40
CA LEU A 242 42.69 22.39 -30.18
C LEU A 242 42.10 21.93 -31.51
N ARG A 243 42.02 22.81 -32.52
CA ARG A 243 41.52 22.45 -33.86
C ARG A 243 42.35 21.35 -34.53
N ALA A 244 43.68 21.45 -34.48
CA ALA A 244 44.56 20.41 -35.03
C ALA A 244 44.43 19.08 -34.26
N SER A 245 44.20 19.15 -32.96
CA SER A 245 43.99 17.95 -32.12
C SER A 245 42.63 17.29 -32.38
N GLU A 246 41.57 18.06 -32.61
CA GLU A 246 40.26 17.53 -33.03
C GLU A 246 40.39 16.74 -34.33
N GLU A 247 41.06 17.32 -35.34
CA GLU A 247 41.29 16.66 -36.62
C GLU A 247 42.12 15.38 -36.47
N PHE A 248 43.20 15.43 -35.68
CA PHE A 248 44.05 14.26 -35.41
C PHE A 248 43.25 13.12 -34.77
N TYR A 249 42.55 13.39 -33.66
CA TYR A 249 41.84 12.34 -32.91
C TYR A 249 40.62 11.80 -33.65
N ARG A 250 40.01 12.59 -34.54
CA ARG A 250 38.95 12.11 -35.44
C ARG A 250 39.46 11.07 -36.44
N HIS A 251 40.61 11.35 -37.07
CA HIS A 251 41.23 10.40 -38.00
C HIS A 251 41.73 9.16 -37.26
N GLU A 252 42.37 9.35 -36.10
CA GLU A 252 42.88 8.25 -35.29
C GLU A 252 41.75 7.34 -34.79
N GLY A 253 40.64 7.91 -34.30
CA GLY A 253 39.48 7.15 -33.85
C GLY A 253 38.84 6.32 -34.96
N SER A 254 38.73 6.89 -36.16
CA SER A 254 38.20 6.18 -37.33
C SER A 254 39.11 5.03 -37.79
N ALA A 255 40.43 5.22 -37.77
CA ALA A 255 41.39 4.19 -38.13
C ALA A 255 41.41 3.05 -37.10
N LEU A 256 41.42 3.38 -35.80
CA LEU A 256 41.38 2.40 -34.72
C LEU A 256 40.13 1.53 -34.75
N LEU A 257 38.99 2.09 -35.16
CA LEU A 257 37.74 1.34 -35.24
C LEU A 257 37.76 0.27 -36.34
N LEU A 258 38.55 0.48 -37.39
CA LEU A 258 38.72 -0.48 -38.49
C LEU A 258 39.73 -1.58 -38.16
N ASP A 259 40.81 -1.23 -37.47
CA ASP A 259 41.98 -2.10 -37.32
C ASP A 259 42.05 -2.83 -35.96
N ALA A 260 41.35 -2.34 -34.93
CA ALA A 260 41.48 -2.83 -33.56
C ALA A 260 40.20 -3.47 -33.01
N ASP A 261 40.38 -4.43 -32.09
CA ASP A 261 39.27 -4.94 -31.28
C ASP A 261 38.88 -3.93 -30.18
N ALA A 262 37.68 -4.11 -29.62
CA ALA A 262 37.13 -3.17 -28.61
C ALA A 262 38.04 -3.03 -27.37
N GLY A 263 38.68 -4.11 -26.93
CA GLY A 263 39.59 -4.07 -25.77
C GLY A 263 40.85 -3.24 -26.03
N THR A 264 41.43 -3.38 -27.22
CA THR A 264 42.60 -2.63 -27.69
C THR A 264 42.25 -1.17 -27.90
N PHE A 265 41.07 -0.88 -28.48
CA PHE A 265 40.53 0.47 -28.59
C PHE A 265 40.46 1.15 -27.22
N CYS A 266 39.88 0.47 -26.22
CA CYS A 266 39.73 1.03 -24.88
C CYS A 266 41.08 1.33 -24.21
N LYS A 267 42.05 0.41 -24.35
CA LYS A 267 43.41 0.61 -23.84
C LYS A 267 44.10 1.79 -24.51
N HIS A 268 43.97 1.91 -25.83
CA HIS A 268 44.57 3.00 -26.60
C HIS A 268 43.96 4.35 -26.23
N ALA A 269 42.63 4.44 -26.12
CA ALA A 269 41.96 5.65 -25.69
C ALA A 269 42.38 6.09 -24.28
N LYS A 270 42.48 5.14 -23.32
CA LYS A 270 42.96 5.44 -21.96
C LYS A 270 44.42 5.93 -21.96
N LYS A 271 45.27 5.34 -22.81
CA LYS A 271 46.65 5.75 -23.00
C LYS A 271 46.74 7.18 -23.57
N ARG A 272 46.00 7.52 -24.63
CA ARG A 272 45.99 8.86 -25.23
C ARG A 272 45.58 9.95 -24.25
N VAL A 273 44.57 9.70 -23.40
CA VAL A 273 44.19 10.65 -22.35
C VAL A 273 45.34 10.92 -21.37
N SER A 274 46.08 9.88 -20.96
CA SER A 274 47.25 10.05 -20.08
C SER A 274 48.39 10.78 -20.77
N GLU A 275 48.64 10.49 -22.05
CA GLU A 275 49.70 11.13 -22.84
C GLU A 275 49.43 12.63 -23.02
N GLU A 276 48.20 13.05 -23.30
CA GLU A 276 47.86 14.48 -23.38
C GLU A 276 47.95 15.18 -22.02
N GLU A 277 47.59 14.49 -20.93
CA GLU A 277 47.74 15.03 -19.58
C GLU A 277 49.22 15.29 -19.26
N ASP A 278 50.11 14.35 -19.59
CA ASP A 278 51.54 14.49 -19.42
C ASP A 278 52.16 15.52 -20.38
N ARG A 279 51.61 15.67 -21.59
CA ARG A 279 52.01 16.69 -22.57
C ARG A 279 51.71 18.10 -22.07
N CYS A 280 50.53 18.34 -21.48
CA CYS A 280 50.20 19.61 -20.82
C CYS A 280 51.10 19.93 -19.62
N ARG A 281 51.70 18.92 -18.97
CA ARG A 281 52.65 19.15 -17.87
C ARG A 281 54.10 19.35 -18.35
N SER A 282 54.50 18.61 -19.38
CA SER A 282 55.90 18.48 -19.80
C SER A 282 56.29 19.42 -20.95
N THR A 283 55.35 19.78 -21.84
CA THR A 283 55.65 20.60 -23.05
C THR A 283 54.73 21.80 -23.23
N LEU A 284 53.43 21.66 -22.96
CA LEU A 284 52.42 22.71 -23.19
C LEU A 284 52.01 23.38 -21.86
N SER A 285 50.95 24.20 -21.90
CA SER A 285 50.37 24.85 -20.73
C SER A 285 49.41 23.94 -19.95
N PRO A 286 49.44 23.96 -18.60
CA PRO A 286 48.37 23.40 -17.77
C PRO A 286 47.00 24.05 -17.98
N LEU A 287 46.95 25.29 -18.48
CA LEU A 287 45.69 26.01 -18.75
C LEU A 287 44.84 25.31 -19.81
N THR A 288 45.48 24.60 -20.74
CA THR A 288 44.81 23.88 -21.84
C THR A 288 44.29 22.51 -21.43
N LEU A 289 44.73 21.97 -20.28
CA LEU A 289 44.48 20.58 -19.89
C LEU A 289 42.99 20.21 -19.93
N GLY A 290 42.12 21.09 -19.40
CA GLY A 290 40.68 20.86 -19.40
C GLY A 290 40.08 20.79 -20.81
N LYS A 291 40.54 21.66 -21.73
CA LYS A 291 40.03 21.76 -23.10
C LYS A 291 40.51 20.61 -23.97
N ILE A 292 41.81 20.26 -23.92
CA ILE A 292 42.34 19.15 -24.72
C ILE A 292 41.78 17.82 -24.27
N LYS A 293 41.61 17.60 -22.97
CA LYS A 293 40.98 16.39 -22.44
C LYS A 293 39.56 16.22 -23.01
N LEU A 294 38.78 17.31 -23.06
CA LEU A 294 37.44 17.28 -23.66
C LEU A 294 37.48 16.95 -25.16
N VAL A 295 38.48 17.44 -25.90
CA VAL A 295 38.69 17.10 -27.31
C VAL A 295 38.95 15.60 -27.49
N VAL A 296 39.88 15.01 -26.73
CA VAL A 296 40.14 13.56 -26.79
C VAL A 296 38.90 12.76 -26.41
N GLU A 297 38.23 13.15 -25.31
CA GLU A 297 37.02 12.48 -24.85
C GLU A 297 35.87 12.58 -25.87
N THR A 298 35.78 13.68 -26.63
CA THR A 298 34.74 13.87 -27.65
C THR A 298 35.07 13.11 -28.93
N GLU A 299 36.22 13.39 -29.54
CA GLU A 299 36.54 12.87 -30.87
C GLU A 299 36.93 11.39 -30.84
N LEU A 300 37.74 10.97 -29.86
CA LEU A 300 38.22 9.58 -29.79
C LEU A 300 37.21 8.67 -29.09
N ILE A 301 36.56 9.11 -28.00
CA ILE A 301 35.69 8.24 -27.20
C ILE A 301 34.22 8.42 -27.58
N LYS A 302 33.64 9.60 -27.38
CA LYS A 302 32.20 9.83 -27.47
C LYS A 302 31.63 9.52 -28.85
N ASN A 303 32.29 9.95 -29.92
CA ASN A 303 31.82 9.76 -31.29
C ASN A 303 31.83 8.29 -31.72
N HIS A 304 32.75 7.49 -31.19
CA HIS A 304 32.94 6.08 -31.57
C HIS A 304 32.37 5.07 -30.56
N LEU A 305 32.02 5.49 -29.33
CA LEU A 305 31.62 4.60 -28.24
C LEU A 305 30.49 3.63 -28.62
N ARG A 306 29.48 4.13 -29.35
CA ARG A 306 28.33 3.31 -29.77
C ARG A 306 28.73 2.17 -30.69
N GLU A 307 29.64 2.44 -31.63
CA GLU A 307 30.15 1.45 -32.58
C GLU A 307 31.05 0.44 -31.87
N VAL A 308 31.92 0.91 -30.96
CA VAL A 308 32.80 0.02 -30.18
C VAL A 308 32.00 -0.94 -29.29
N ILE A 309 30.91 -0.47 -28.68
CA ILE A 309 29.99 -1.31 -27.91
C ILE A 309 29.35 -2.39 -28.79
N ALA A 310 29.02 -2.04 -30.04
CA ALA A 310 28.32 -2.88 -30.99
C ALA A 310 29.23 -3.75 -31.87
N LEU A 311 30.57 -3.64 -31.75
CA LEU A 311 31.53 -4.40 -32.55
C LEU A 311 31.24 -5.91 -32.51
N GLU A 312 31.04 -6.50 -33.68
CA GLU A 312 30.80 -7.93 -33.82
C GLU A 312 32.07 -8.72 -33.46
N GLY A 313 31.96 -9.65 -32.49
CA GLY A 313 33.08 -10.51 -32.08
C GLY A 313 34.01 -9.94 -31.00
N SER A 314 33.95 -8.64 -30.69
CA SER A 314 34.75 -8.06 -29.59
C SER A 314 34.01 -7.07 -28.68
N GLY A 315 32.82 -6.60 -29.08
CA GLY A 315 32.04 -5.62 -28.32
C GLY A 315 31.49 -6.15 -26.99
N VAL A 316 30.63 -5.35 -26.33
CA VAL A 316 30.14 -5.64 -24.97
C VAL A 316 29.44 -7.00 -24.87
N LYS A 317 28.72 -7.41 -25.92
CA LYS A 317 28.09 -8.74 -26.00
C LYS A 317 29.11 -9.87 -25.85
N TYR A 318 30.20 -9.80 -26.62
CA TYR A 318 31.27 -10.81 -26.57
C TYR A 318 32.00 -10.79 -25.22
N MET A 319 32.27 -9.60 -24.68
CA MET A 319 32.93 -9.46 -23.38
C MET A 319 32.11 -10.10 -22.24
N ILE A 320 30.78 -9.93 -22.26
CA ILE A 320 29.87 -10.55 -21.29
C ILE A 320 29.83 -12.07 -21.48
N ASP A 321 29.75 -12.55 -22.71
CA ASP A 321 29.62 -13.99 -23.00
C ASP A 321 30.85 -14.78 -22.57
N ASN A 322 32.04 -14.20 -22.72
CA ASN A 322 33.33 -14.83 -22.42
C ASN A 322 33.96 -14.36 -21.10
N ASP A 323 33.19 -13.74 -20.20
CA ASP A 323 33.62 -13.34 -18.86
C ASP A 323 34.87 -12.43 -18.83
N ARG A 324 34.97 -11.50 -19.80
CA ARG A 324 36.09 -10.55 -19.94
C ARG A 324 35.95 -9.34 -19.02
N THR A 325 36.02 -9.56 -17.70
CA THR A 325 35.78 -8.53 -16.67
C THR A 325 36.67 -7.29 -16.80
N SER A 326 37.96 -7.46 -17.10
CA SER A 326 38.90 -6.34 -17.24
C SER A 326 38.58 -5.42 -18.43
N GLU A 327 38.08 -5.99 -19.53
CA GLU A 327 37.70 -5.22 -20.71
C GLU A 327 36.38 -4.47 -20.47
N LEU A 328 35.45 -5.08 -19.74
CA LEU A 328 34.23 -4.42 -19.28
C LEU A 328 34.51 -3.26 -18.32
N GLU A 329 35.49 -3.40 -17.41
CA GLU A 329 35.92 -2.32 -16.52
C GLU A 329 36.46 -1.13 -17.31
N MET A 330 37.33 -1.37 -18.29
CA MET A 330 37.85 -0.30 -19.16
C MET A 330 36.74 0.35 -19.99
N MET A 331 35.79 -0.43 -20.50
CA MET A 331 34.62 0.08 -21.22
C MET A 331 33.76 0.98 -20.32
N TYR A 332 33.57 0.57 -19.06
CA TYR A 332 32.84 1.33 -18.06
C TYR A 332 33.55 2.65 -17.71
N ASP A 333 34.87 2.61 -17.46
CA ASP A 333 35.70 3.79 -17.20
C ASP A 333 35.59 4.83 -18.34
N LEU A 334 35.65 4.37 -19.60
CA LEU A 334 35.56 5.27 -20.76
C LEU A 334 34.15 5.81 -20.94
N SER A 335 33.13 4.98 -20.77
CA SER A 335 31.74 5.44 -20.83
C SER A 335 31.43 6.47 -19.74
N ALA A 336 31.97 6.30 -18.53
CA ALA A 336 31.76 7.22 -17.41
C ALA A 336 32.34 8.61 -17.64
N ARG A 337 33.39 8.73 -18.47
CA ARG A 337 34.02 10.01 -18.82
C ARG A 337 33.16 10.85 -19.76
N VAL A 338 32.50 10.22 -20.72
CA VAL A 338 31.75 10.93 -21.77
C VAL A 338 30.26 11.07 -21.46
N ASP A 339 29.69 10.12 -20.72
CA ASP A 339 28.29 10.13 -20.32
C ASP A 339 28.15 9.72 -18.85
N PRO A 340 27.83 10.67 -17.94
CA PRO A 340 27.58 10.36 -16.54
C PRO A 340 26.49 9.29 -16.33
N LYS A 341 25.50 9.21 -17.23
CA LYS A 341 24.40 8.24 -17.17
C LYS A 341 24.72 6.90 -17.83
N LYS A 342 25.77 6.85 -18.65
CA LYS A 342 26.27 5.63 -19.31
C LYS A 342 25.16 4.92 -20.10
N GLU A 343 24.29 5.67 -20.77
CA GLU A 343 23.04 5.16 -21.34
C GLU A 343 23.27 4.07 -22.40
N GLU A 344 24.27 4.24 -23.27
CA GLU A 344 24.55 3.27 -24.34
C GLU A 344 25.10 1.94 -23.79
N LEU A 345 26.03 2.01 -22.83
CA LEU A 345 26.54 0.81 -22.14
C LEU A 345 25.42 0.10 -21.38
N LYS A 346 24.61 0.87 -20.65
CA LYS A 346 23.47 0.35 -19.89
C LYS A 346 22.48 -0.38 -20.79
N LYS A 347 22.09 0.21 -21.93
CA LYS A 347 21.20 -0.43 -22.92
C LYS A 347 21.78 -1.75 -23.45
N ALA A 348 23.08 -1.77 -23.80
CA ALA A 348 23.72 -2.97 -24.33
C ALA A 348 23.76 -4.12 -23.31
N VAL A 349 24.13 -3.82 -22.05
CA VAL A 349 24.14 -4.82 -20.97
C VAL A 349 22.72 -5.32 -20.67
N GLN A 350 21.74 -4.42 -20.59
CA GLN A 350 20.34 -4.78 -20.37
C GLN A 350 19.78 -5.69 -21.47
N ALA A 351 20.06 -5.35 -22.74
CA ALA A 351 19.66 -6.16 -23.88
C ALA A 351 20.26 -7.58 -23.79
N ARG A 352 21.54 -7.71 -23.42
CA ARG A 352 22.19 -9.01 -23.29
C ARG A 352 21.66 -9.85 -22.12
N ILE A 353 21.37 -9.23 -20.97
CA ILE A 353 20.73 -9.92 -19.83
C ILE A 353 19.40 -10.54 -20.26
N VAL A 354 18.55 -9.76 -20.95
CA VAL A 354 17.23 -10.22 -21.40
C VAL A 354 17.36 -11.32 -22.47
N GLU A 355 18.34 -11.21 -23.39
CA GLU A 355 18.63 -12.24 -24.39
C GLU A 355 19.04 -13.57 -23.73
N GLN A 356 20.05 -13.55 -22.84
CA GLN A 356 20.49 -14.76 -22.12
C GLN A 356 19.40 -15.35 -21.22
N GLY A 357 18.58 -14.50 -20.59
CA GLY A 357 17.42 -14.92 -19.80
C GLY A 357 16.35 -15.61 -20.66
N ASN A 358 16.05 -15.06 -21.83
CA ASN A 358 15.12 -15.66 -22.78
C ASN A 358 15.66 -16.96 -23.39
N ASP A 359 16.97 -17.08 -23.62
CA ASP A 359 17.59 -18.33 -24.04
C ASP A 359 17.41 -19.43 -22.98
N ALA A 360 17.56 -19.09 -21.69
CA ALA A 360 17.28 -20.01 -20.59
C ALA A 360 15.80 -20.42 -20.52
N ASN A 361 14.88 -19.47 -20.75
CA ASN A 361 13.44 -19.73 -20.85
C ASN A 361 13.14 -20.71 -22.01
N ASN A 362 13.66 -20.42 -23.21
CA ASN A 362 13.45 -21.19 -24.43
C ASN A 362 14.06 -22.60 -24.34
N ALA A 363 15.27 -22.73 -23.79
CA ALA A 363 15.91 -24.02 -23.57
C ALA A 363 15.07 -24.92 -22.66
N THR A 364 14.43 -24.34 -21.65
CA THR A 364 13.55 -25.06 -20.72
C THR A 364 12.23 -25.47 -21.38
N ILE A 365 11.66 -24.62 -22.23
CA ILE A 365 10.47 -24.95 -23.02
C ILE A 365 10.79 -26.09 -23.99
N ALA A 366 11.93 -26.02 -24.69
CA ALA A 366 12.36 -27.09 -25.60
C ALA A 366 12.61 -28.42 -24.86
N ALA A 367 13.24 -28.38 -23.69
CA ALA A 367 13.48 -29.56 -22.86
C ALA A 367 12.19 -30.21 -22.34
N THR A 368 11.12 -29.44 -22.14
CA THR A 368 9.80 -29.95 -21.69
C THR A 368 8.92 -30.48 -22.84
N GLN A 369 9.19 -30.10 -24.09
CA GLN A 369 8.47 -30.55 -25.30
C GLN A 369 9.14 -31.72 -26.03
N ALA A 370 10.41 -32.05 -25.72
CA ALA A 370 11.12 -33.14 -26.36
C ALA A 370 10.52 -34.53 -26.01
N PRO A 371 10.30 -35.43 -27.00
CA PRO A 371 9.81 -36.78 -26.74
C PRO A 371 10.83 -37.58 -25.91
N PRO A 372 10.38 -38.50 -25.03
CA PRO A 372 11.28 -39.28 -24.20
C PRO A 372 12.23 -40.09 -25.08
N ARG A 373 13.54 -39.78 -25.02
CA ARG A 373 14.57 -40.55 -25.72
C ARG A 373 14.56 -42.00 -25.21
N PRO A 374 14.57 -43.02 -26.09
CA PRO A 374 14.80 -44.40 -25.66
C PRO A 374 16.16 -44.48 -24.96
N LEU A 375 16.19 -45.11 -23.79
CA LEU A 375 17.42 -45.43 -23.07
C LEU A 375 18.35 -46.22 -24.00
N ALA A 376 19.53 -45.65 -24.29
CA ALA A 376 20.59 -46.37 -25.00
C ALA A 376 21.04 -47.60 -24.17
N PRO A 377 21.48 -48.70 -24.80
CA PRO A 377 21.92 -49.89 -24.09
C PRO A 377 23.16 -49.56 -23.25
N LYS A 378 23.12 -49.86 -21.95
CA LYS A 378 24.28 -49.77 -21.07
C LYS A 378 25.33 -50.78 -21.54
N GLY A 379 26.51 -50.30 -21.93
CA GLY A 379 27.70 -51.12 -22.10
C GLY A 379 28.25 -51.58 -20.75
N ASP A 380 28.70 -52.83 -20.70
CA ASP A 380 29.28 -53.51 -19.56
C ASP A 380 30.46 -52.75 -18.93
N ARG A 381 30.35 -52.40 -17.65
CA ARG A 381 31.49 -52.30 -16.72
C ARG A 381 31.09 -52.76 -15.34
N ALA A 382 31.95 -53.61 -14.79
CA ALA A 382 31.78 -54.42 -13.59
C ALA A 382 32.06 -53.66 -12.26
N ASP A 383 31.45 -54.23 -11.22
CA ASP A 383 31.80 -54.22 -9.79
C ASP A 383 31.80 -52.88 -9.01
N GLY A 384 30.68 -52.67 -8.29
CA GLY A 384 30.53 -51.74 -7.18
C GLY A 384 29.10 -51.81 -6.61
N GLU A 385 28.96 -52.09 -5.31
CA GLU A 385 27.70 -52.31 -4.58
C GLU A 385 26.50 -51.46 -5.05
N GLU A 386 25.45 -52.13 -5.52
CA GLU A 386 24.20 -51.52 -5.95
C GLU A 386 23.44 -50.91 -4.76
N LYS A 387 23.57 -49.59 -4.56
CA LYS A 387 22.49 -48.79 -3.96
C LYS A 387 21.30 -48.83 -4.92
N ALA A 388 20.15 -49.27 -4.41
CA ALA A 388 18.89 -49.29 -5.15
C ALA A 388 18.62 -47.95 -5.86
N PRO A 389 18.26 -47.94 -7.16
CA PRO A 389 18.07 -46.70 -7.90
C PRO A 389 16.88 -45.92 -7.33
N GLU A 390 17.13 -44.66 -6.95
CA GLU A 390 16.10 -43.72 -6.57
C GLU A 390 15.07 -43.59 -7.69
N LYS A 391 13.78 -43.57 -7.34
CA LYS A 391 12.67 -43.43 -8.32
C LYS A 391 12.91 -42.19 -9.20
N PRO A 392 12.77 -42.29 -10.53
CA PRO A 392 13.03 -41.17 -11.43
C PRO A 392 12.11 -39.99 -11.07
N VAL A 393 12.73 -38.85 -10.75
CA VAL A 393 12.05 -37.56 -10.62
C VAL A 393 11.37 -37.26 -11.96
N ASN A 394 10.14 -36.76 -11.93
CA ASN A 394 9.39 -36.42 -13.13
C ASN A 394 10.22 -35.45 -14.01
N LEU A 395 10.32 -35.71 -15.32
CA LEU A 395 11.17 -34.97 -16.26
C LEU A 395 10.89 -33.45 -16.21
N GLN A 396 9.62 -33.09 -16.02
CA GLN A 396 9.16 -31.70 -15.93
C GLN A 396 9.55 -31.00 -14.61
N THR A 397 9.57 -31.71 -13.48
CA THR A 397 10.06 -31.16 -12.20
C THR A 397 11.56 -30.92 -12.25
N THR A 398 12.30 -31.79 -12.93
CA THR A 398 13.74 -31.61 -13.17
C THR A 398 14.00 -30.39 -14.06
N ALA A 399 13.17 -30.17 -15.08
CA ALA A 399 13.24 -28.97 -15.90
C ALA A 399 12.99 -27.67 -15.11
N ALA A 400 12.04 -27.69 -14.16
CA ALA A 400 11.78 -26.54 -13.28
C ALA A 400 12.98 -26.19 -12.40
N ILE A 401 13.64 -27.20 -11.82
CA ILE A 401 14.85 -27.01 -11.01
C ILE A 401 16.00 -26.47 -11.88
N ASN A 402 16.23 -27.07 -13.04
CA ASN A 402 17.27 -26.64 -13.97
C ASN A 402 17.09 -25.19 -14.43
N TRP A 403 15.84 -24.76 -14.64
CA TRP A 403 15.54 -23.37 -14.97
C TRP A 403 15.89 -22.41 -13.83
N VAL A 404 15.46 -22.72 -12.60
CA VAL A 404 15.81 -21.91 -11.42
C VAL A 404 17.33 -21.81 -11.25
N ASP A 405 18.04 -22.94 -11.36
CA ASP A 405 19.50 -22.97 -11.25
C ASP A 405 20.18 -22.17 -12.38
N ALA A 406 19.66 -22.22 -13.61
CA ALA A 406 20.19 -21.43 -14.73
C ALA A 406 20.03 -19.92 -14.48
N VAL A 407 18.86 -19.49 -13.96
CA VAL A 407 18.62 -18.08 -13.63
C VAL A 407 19.49 -17.62 -12.44
N LEU A 408 19.69 -18.48 -11.43
CA LEU A 408 20.60 -18.18 -10.32
C LEU A 408 22.05 -18.04 -10.76
N ARG A 409 22.55 -18.92 -11.64
CA ARG A 409 23.90 -18.80 -12.22
C ARG A 409 24.05 -17.51 -13.02
N LEU A 410 23.03 -17.14 -13.79
CA LEU A 410 23.01 -15.88 -14.52
C LEU A 410 23.11 -14.70 -13.55
N LYS A 411 22.36 -14.73 -12.45
CA LYS A 411 22.40 -13.72 -11.40
C LYS A 411 23.79 -13.60 -10.76
N ASP A 412 24.38 -14.72 -10.34
CA ASP A 412 25.71 -14.79 -9.74
C ASP A 412 26.78 -14.20 -10.71
N LYS A 413 26.67 -14.49 -12.02
CA LYS A 413 27.54 -13.92 -13.07
C LYS A 413 27.43 -12.39 -13.16
N TYR A 414 26.22 -11.84 -13.24
CA TYR A 414 26.02 -10.39 -13.33
C TYR A 414 26.33 -9.64 -12.02
N ASP A 415 26.19 -10.28 -10.86
CA ASP A 415 26.65 -9.72 -9.58
C ASP A 415 28.18 -9.61 -9.51
N THR A 416 28.87 -10.58 -10.11
CA THR A 416 30.33 -10.53 -10.26
C THR A 416 30.76 -9.36 -11.14
N PHE A 417 30.10 -9.16 -12.29
CA PHE A 417 30.37 -7.99 -13.12
C PHE A 417 30.01 -6.67 -12.44
N PHE A 418 28.90 -6.63 -11.69
CA PHE A 418 28.48 -5.46 -10.93
C PHE A 418 29.55 -5.00 -9.93
N THR A 419 30.13 -5.94 -9.19
CA THR A 419 31.13 -5.66 -8.15
C THR A 419 32.52 -5.41 -8.74
N GLN A 420 32.96 -6.21 -9.72
CA GLN A 420 34.33 -6.16 -10.23
C GLN A 420 34.53 -5.20 -11.41
N ALA A 421 33.58 -5.08 -12.34
CA ALA A 421 33.74 -4.26 -13.55
C ALA A 421 33.01 -2.91 -13.47
N PHE A 422 31.85 -2.86 -12.81
CA PHE A 422 30.98 -1.67 -12.82
C PHE A 422 31.03 -0.83 -11.54
N GLN A 423 32.03 -1.06 -10.67
CA GLN A 423 32.30 -0.27 -9.47
C GLN A 423 31.05 -0.06 -8.56
N SER A 424 30.13 -1.04 -8.55
CA SER A 424 28.85 -0.97 -7.82
C SER A 424 27.93 0.21 -8.20
N ASP A 425 27.90 0.61 -9.48
CA ASP A 425 27.05 1.71 -9.98
C ASP A 425 25.54 1.47 -9.80
N GLN A 426 24.88 2.33 -9.03
CA GLN A 426 23.45 2.21 -8.70
C GLN A 426 22.52 2.26 -9.93
N GLY A 427 22.92 3.01 -10.97
CA GLY A 427 22.17 3.14 -12.22
C GLY A 427 22.15 1.82 -13.00
N LEU A 428 23.27 1.11 -13.03
CA LEU A 428 23.39 -0.24 -13.59
C LEU A 428 22.70 -1.29 -12.72
N GLN A 429 22.78 -1.21 -11.39
CA GLN A 429 22.07 -2.14 -10.50
C GLN A 429 20.55 -2.09 -10.73
N THR A 430 20.01 -0.88 -10.89
CA THR A 430 18.59 -0.67 -11.23
C THR A 430 18.27 -1.24 -12.61
N ALA A 431 19.19 -1.09 -13.56
CA ALA A 431 19.08 -1.65 -14.91
C ALA A 431 19.02 -3.19 -14.88
N PHE A 432 19.89 -3.83 -14.11
CA PHE A 432 19.95 -5.29 -13.96
C PHE A 432 18.68 -5.80 -13.30
N THR A 433 18.28 -5.18 -12.20
CA THR A 433 17.04 -5.51 -11.49
C THR A 433 15.83 -5.47 -12.42
N ARG A 434 15.73 -4.43 -13.27
CA ARG A 434 14.68 -4.34 -14.28
C ARG A 434 14.79 -5.44 -15.33
N SER A 435 15.97 -5.69 -15.89
CA SER A 435 16.17 -6.74 -16.90
C SER A 435 15.85 -8.15 -16.38
N PHE A 436 16.26 -8.48 -15.15
CA PHE A 436 15.89 -9.75 -14.49
C PHE A 436 14.38 -9.84 -14.27
N THR A 437 13.74 -8.74 -13.86
CA THR A 437 12.28 -8.67 -13.73
C THR A 437 11.61 -8.93 -15.09
N ASP A 438 12.08 -8.31 -16.17
CA ASP A 438 11.43 -8.38 -17.47
C ASP A 438 11.41 -9.81 -18.04
N PHE A 439 12.54 -10.53 -18.08
CA PHE A 439 12.57 -11.89 -18.68
C PHE A 439 11.97 -12.97 -17.75
N ILE A 440 12.07 -12.81 -16.42
CA ILE A 440 11.47 -13.76 -15.46
C ILE A 440 9.95 -13.71 -15.57
N ASN A 441 9.37 -12.51 -15.68
CA ASN A 441 7.92 -12.36 -15.80
C ASN A 441 7.41 -12.59 -17.23
N ALA A 442 8.28 -12.53 -18.25
CA ALA A 442 7.94 -13.00 -19.60
C ALA A 442 7.72 -14.52 -19.66
N PHE A 443 8.28 -15.28 -18.70
CA PHE A 443 8.06 -16.71 -18.58
C PHE A 443 6.84 -17.02 -17.72
N GLU A 444 5.74 -17.41 -18.35
CA GLU A 444 4.45 -17.69 -17.69
C GLU A 444 4.52 -18.73 -16.56
N ARG A 445 5.49 -19.66 -16.61
CA ARG A 445 5.64 -20.74 -15.61
C ARG A 445 6.62 -20.40 -14.47
N SER A 446 7.17 -19.19 -14.44
CA SER A 446 8.16 -18.77 -13.44
C SER A 446 7.68 -18.97 -12.00
N SER A 447 6.46 -18.52 -11.67
CA SER A 447 5.85 -18.67 -10.33
C SER A 447 5.62 -20.13 -9.93
N GLU A 448 5.22 -20.98 -10.87
CA GLU A 448 5.03 -22.41 -10.61
C GLU A 448 6.38 -23.11 -10.40
N TYR A 449 7.35 -22.84 -11.26
CA TYR A 449 8.67 -23.48 -11.23
C TYR A 449 9.44 -23.10 -9.97
N LEU A 450 9.37 -21.83 -9.55
CA LEU A 450 9.94 -21.40 -8.28
C LEU A 450 9.28 -22.12 -7.09
N SER A 451 7.96 -22.31 -7.13
CA SER A 451 7.24 -23.04 -6.08
C SER A 451 7.62 -24.53 -6.02
N LEU A 452 7.81 -25.17 -7.18
CA LEU A 452 8.28 -26.55 -7.27
C LEU A 452 9.73 -26.70 -6.80
N PHE A 453 10.59 -25.72 -7.11
CA PHE A 453 11.97 -25.67 -6.62
C PHE A 453 12.01 -25.66 -5.08
N PHE A 454 11.22 -24.81 -4.44
CA PHE A 454 11.10 -24.85 -2.98
C PHE A 454 10.53 -26.18 -2.49
N ASP A 455 9.50 -26.72 -3.15
CA ASP A 455 8.88 -27.98 -2.74
C ASP A 455 9.85 -29.18 -2.77
N GLU A 456 10.66 -29.33 -3.81
CA GLU A 456 11.65 -30.41 -3.89
C GLU A 456 12.83 -30.19 -2.94
N ASN A 457 13.30 -28.95 -2.76
CA ASN A 457 14.36 -28.66 -1.80
C ASN A 457 13.95 -28.95 -0.35
N MET A 458 12.70 -28.66 0.03
CA MET A 458 12.18 -28.95 1.38
C MET A 458 11.87 -30.44 1.61
N LYS A 459 11.69 -31.23 0.54
CA LYS A 459 11.44 -32.68 0.61
C LYS A 459 12.69 -33.54 0.56
N LYS A 460 13.72 -33.09 -0.17
CA LYS A 460 14.96 -33.86 -0.42
C LYS A 460 16.22 -33.00 -0.40
N GLY A 461 16.17 -31.79 -0.95
CA GLY A 461 17.36 -30.95 -1.17
C GLY A 461 18.10 -30.49 0.10
N ILE A 462 17.42 -30.44 1.25
CA ILE A 462 18.03 -30.13 2.55
C ILE A 462 18.57 -31.37 3.30
N LYS A 463 18.39 -32.57 2.75
CA LYS A 463 18.79 -33.81 3.41
C LYS A 463 20.33 -33.91 3.44
N GLY A 464 20.90 -33.84 4.65
CA GLY A 464 22.35 -33.96 4.85
C GLY A 464 23.15 -32.67 4.64
N LYS A 465 22.48 -31.52 4.47
CA LYS A 465 23.11 -30.19 4.44
C LYS A 465 23.17 -29.57 5.83
N THR A 466 24.13 -28.67 6.04
CA THR A 466 24.23 -27.86 7.25
C THR A 466 23.17 -26.74 7.27
N GLU A 467 22.86 -26.19 8.44
CA GLU A 467 21.88 -25.08 8.57
C GLU A 467 22.28 -23.86 7.73
N ASN A 468 23.58 -23.55 7.64
CA ASN A 468 24.09 -22.44 6.82
C ASN A 468 23.88 -22.68 5.32
N GLU A 469 24.15 -23.89 4.82
CA GLU A 469 23.91 -24.23 3.41
C GLU A 469 22.43 -24.22 3.06
N VAL A 470 21.57 -24.56 4.03
CA VAL A 470 20.12 -24.42 3.87
C VAL A 470 19.74 -22.94 3.81
N ASP A 471 20.27 -22.10 4.69
CA ASP A 471 20.00 -20.66 4.71
C ASP A 471 20.37 -19.98 3.38
N GLU A 472 21.57 -20.26 2.86
CA GLU A 472 22.03 -19.76 1.55
C GLU A 472 21.13 -20.19 0.40
N LEU A 473 20.68 -21.45 0.41
CA LEU A 473 19.77 -21.97 -0.62
C LEU A 473 18.41 -21.26 -0.59
N LEU A 474 17.88 -21.00 0.61
CA LEU A 474 16.63 -20.28 0.78
C LEU A 474 16.77 -18.82 0.31
N ASP A 475 17.88 -18.16 0.63
CA ASP A 475 18.16 -16.77 0.19
C ASP A 475 18.26 -16.63 -1.32
N LYS A 476 18.88 -17.60 -2.00
CA LYS A 476 18.91 -17.64 -3.47
C LYS A 476 17.50 -17.73 -4.06
N GLY A 477 16.67 -18.64 -3.55
CA GLY A 477 15.28 -18.75 -4.01
C GLY A 477 14.44 -17.50 -3.72
N ILE A 478 14.63 -16.88 -2.55
CA ILE A 478 13.96 -15.64 -2.15
C ILE A 478 14.38 -14.45 -3.01
N THR A 479 15.65 -14.40 -3.44
CA THR A 479 16.14 -13.40 -4.39
C THR A 479 15.37 -13.46 -5.71
N LEU A 480 15.03 -14.66 -6.21
CA LEU A 480 14.18 -14.80 -7.40
C LEU A 480 12.73 -14.39 -7.15
N LEU A 481 12.18 -14.69 -5.97
CA LEU A 481 10.84 -14.25 -5.58
C LEU A 481 10.70 -12.73 -5.62
N ARG A 482 11.79 -11.98 -5.35
CA ARG A 482 11.81 -10.52 -5.44
C ARG A 482 11.56 -10.02 -6.88
N TYR A 483 12.03 -10.75 -7.88
CA TYR A 483 11.86 -10.39 -9.30
C TYR A 483 10.49 -10.80 -9.86
N ILE A 484 9.70 -11.61 -9.15
CA ILE A 484 8.34 -11.97 -9.57
C ILE A 484 7.37 -10.80 -9.33
N GLN A 485 6.65 -10.39 -10.37
CA GLN A 485 5.58 -9.39 -10.31
C GLN A 485 4.30 -9.97 -9.69
N ASP A 486 3.86 -11.13 -10.19
CA ASP A 486 2.62 -11.79 -9.79
C ASP A 486 2.83 -12.74 -8.61
N LYS A 487 3.09 -12.15 -7.43
CA LYS A 487 3.39 -12.88 -6.20
C LYS A 487 2.20 -13.70 -5.69
N ASP A 488 0.97 -13.25 -5.96
CA ASP A 488 -0.26 -13.97 -5.63
C ASP A 488 -0.37 -15.33 -6.34
N MET A 489 0.10 -15.42 -7.59
CA MET A 489 0.17 -16.68 -8.33
C MET A 489 1.15 -17.65 -7.66
N PHE A 490 2.34 -17.14 -7.29
CA PHE A 490 3.31 -17.92 -6.52
C PHE A 490 2.72 -18.36 -5.16
N GLU A 491 2.02 -17.48 -4.43
CA GLU A 491 1.36 -17.79 -3.16
C GLU A 491 0.42 -18.99 -3.30
N ARG A 492 -0.36 -19.02 -4.40
CA ARG A 492 -1.31 -20.09 -4.66
C ARG A 492 -0.63 -21.44 -4.90
N TYR A 493 0.40 -21.48 -5.75
CA TYR A 493 1.19 -22.69 -5.95
C TYR A 493 1.90 -23.13 -4.67
N TYR A 494 2.52 -22.18 -3.97
CA TYR A 494 3.24 -22.46 -2.73
C TYR A 494 2.33 -23.05 -1.66
N LYS A 495 1.11 -22.49 -1.46
CA LYS A 495 0.12 -23.06 -0.53
C LYS A 495 -0.35 -24.45 -0.95
N LYS A 496 -0.58 -24.67 -2.24
CA LYS A 496 -0.93 -26.00 -2.77
C LYS A 496 0.15 -27.02 -2.41
N HIS A 497 1.41 -26.68 -2.61
CA HIS A 497 2.54 -27.57 -2.31
C HIS A 497 2.75 -27.76 -0.81
N LEU A 498 2.79 -26.66 -0.05
CA LEU A 498 2.96 -26.67 1.40
C LEU A 498 1.88 -27.48 2.11
N SER A 499 0.62 -27.29 1.73
CA SER A 499 -0.48 -27.98 2.38
C SER A 499 -0.39 -29.51 2.25
N ARG A 500 0.05 -30.02 1.09
CA ARG A 500 0.35 -31.44 0.89
C ARG A 500 1.55 -31.88 1.72
N ARG A 501 2.59 -31.05 1.84
CA ARG A 501 3.77 -31.36 2.68
C ARG A 501 3.40 -31.48 4.15
N LEU A 502 2.59 -30.56 4.67
CA LEU A 502 2.10 -30.56 6.05
C LEU A 502 1.17 -31.75 6.33
N LEU A 503 0.11 -31.93 5.55
CA LEU A 503 -0.90 -32.97 5.79
C LEU A 503 -0.38 -34.39 5.56
N MET A 504 0.50 -34.58 4.56
CA MET A 504 1.08 -35.89 4.26
C MET A 504 2.40 -36.16 5.03
N LYS A 505 2.78 -35.28 5.97
CA LYS A 505 4.02 -35.35 6.77
C LYS A 505 5.26 -35.64 5.90
N ARG A 506 5.43 -34.87 4.81
CA ARG A 506 6.53 -35.03 3.82
C ARG A 506 7.66 -34.00 3.97
N SER A 507 7.52 -32.99 4.82
CA SER A 507 8.60 -32.03 5.11
C SER A 507 9.74 -32.72 5.88
N ILE A 508 10.99 -32.41 5.53
CA ILE A 508 12.16 -32.94 6.25
C ILE A 508 12.31 -32.27 7.62
N SER A 509 12.18 -30.94 7.68
CA SER A 509 12.34 -30.15 8.90
C SER A 509 11.26 -29.08 8.99
N MET A 510 10.58 -29.04 10.14
CA MET A 510 9.58 -28.01 10.42
C MET A 510 10.22 -26.65 10.71
N ASP A 511 11.45 -26.64 11.23
CA ASP A 511 12.17 -25.39 11.50
C ASP A 511 12.63 -24.71 10.21
N ALA A 512 13.09 -25.50 9.23
CA ALA A 512 13.40 -24.98 7.90
C ALA A 512 12.15 -24.38 7.22
N GLU A 513 10.97 -24.99 7.38
CA GLU A 513 9.73 -24.43 6.82
C GLU A 513 9.34 -23.11 7.51
N ARG A 514 9.54 -22.99 8.83
CA ARG A 514 9.34 -21.73 9.57
C ARG A 514 10.33 -20.65 9.15
N GLN A 515 11.60 -21.01 8.94
CA GLN A 515 12.65 -20.11 8.45
C GLN A 515 12.31 -19.57 7.05
N MET A 516 11.85 -20.43 6.15
CA MET A 516 11.40 -20.02 4.81
C MET A 516 10.27 -18.98 4.86
N ILE A 517 9.28 -19.18 5.74
CA ILE A 517 8.18 -18.23 5.91
C ILE A 517 8.68 -16.91 6.49
N SER A 518 9.62 -16.95 7.44
CA SER A 518 10.23 -15.75 7.99
C SER A 518 10.94 -14.92 6.92
N LYS A 519 11.73 -15.55 6.04
CA LYS A 519 12.38 -14.87 4.90
C LYS A 519 11.36 -14.32 3.91
N MET A 520 10.31 -15.08 3.55
CA MET A 520 9.22 -14.57 2.71
C MET A 520 8.51 -13.36 3.35
N LYS A 521 8.36 -13.35 4.67
CA LYS A 521 7.73 -12.25 5.42
C LYS A 521 8.58 -10.98 5.38
N MET A 522 9.90 -11.11 5.50
CA MET A 522 10.83 -9.98 5.41
C MET A 522 10.80 -9.32 4.02
N GLU A 523 10.69 -10.11 2.96
CA GLU A 523 10.77 -9.61 1.58
C GLU A 523 9.42 -9.16 1.00
N VAL A 524 8.34 -9.94 1.23
CA VAL A 524 7.03 -9.69 0.62
C VAL A 524 6.04 -9.05 1.60
N GLY A 525 6.31 -9.15 2.91
CA GLY A 525 5.53 -8.51 3.97
C GLY A 525 4.50 -9.43 4.65
N ASN A 526 4.03 -8.99 5.82
CA ASN A 526 3.17 -9.77 6.72
C ASN A 526 1.82 -10.18 6.12
N THR A 527 1.23 -9.32 5.27
CA THR A 527 -0.10 -9.63 4.69
C THR A 527 -0.07 -10.78 3.68
N PHE A 528 1.10 -11.07 3.11
CA PHE A 528 1.32 -12.20 2.21
C PHE A 528 1.45 -13.51 2.99
N THR A 529 2.25 -13.52 4.05
CA THR A 529 2.51 -14.75 4.83
C THR A 529 1.40 -15.09 5.82
N GLN A 530 0.50 -14.16 6.17
CA GLN A 530 -0.54 -14.36 7.18
C GLN A 530 -1.33 -15.67 7.03
N ARG A 531 -1.76 -16.00 5.82
CA ARG A 531 -2.53 -17.23 5.55
C ARG A 531 -1.66 -18.48 5.69
N ILE A 532 -0.40 -18.41 5.28
CA ILE A 532 0.57 -19.51 5.39
C ILE A 532 0.94 -19.75 6.87
N GLU A 533 1.17 -18.68 7.64
CA GLU A 533 1.41 -18.75 9.08
C GLU A 533 0.20 -19.36 9.83
N ALA A 534 -1.03 -19.00 9.42
CA ALA A 534 -2.24 -19.59 9.96
C ALA A 534 -2.32 -21.10 9.72
N MET A 535 -1.83 -21.62 8.58
CA MET A 535 -1.77 -23.07 8.33
C MET A 535 -0.87 -23.78 9.36
N PHE A 536 0.26 -23.20 9.75
CA PHE A 536 1.12 -23.79 10.81
C PHE A 536 0.46 -23.73 12.18
N LYS A 537 -0.24 -22.63 12.47
CA LYS A 537 -1.01 -22.51 13.70
C LYS A 537 -2.10 -23.57 13.78
N ASP A 538 -2.85 -23.78 12.69
CA ASP A 538 -3.87 -24.82 12.60
C ASP A 538 -3.27 -26.22 12.84
N MET A 539 -2.08 -26.53 12.30
CA MET A 539 -1.41 -27.81 12.58
C MET A 539 -1.07 -27.97 14.06
N THR A 540 -0.51 -26.93 14.68
CA THR A 540 -0.11 -26.98 16.10
C THR A 540 -1.33 -27.13 17.01
N VAL A 541 -2.41 -26.39 16.73
CA VAL A 541 -3.67 -26.47 17.48
C VAL A 541 -4.37 -27.81 17.26
N SER A 542 -4.25 -28.39 16.06
CA SER A 542 -4.79 -29.72 15.74
C SER A 542 -4.12 -30.85 16.54
N ASP A 543 -2.80 -30.79 16.71
CA ASP A 543 -2.08 -31.74 17.55
C ASP A 543 -2.55 -31.67 19.02
N ASP A 544 -2.84 -30.46 19.51
CA ASP A 544 -3.41 -30.24 20.84
C ASP A 544 -4.84 -30.81 20.93
N TYR A 545 -5.71 -30.55 19.94
CA TYR A 545 -7.05 -31.15 19.88
C TYR A 545 -7.01 -32.68 19.87
N THR A 546 -6.10 -33.27 19.08
CA THR A 546 -5.90 -34.72 19.03
C THR A 546 -5.46 -35.26 20.40
N THR A 547 -4.52 -34.59 21.07
CA THR A 547 -4.05 -34.97 22.40
C THR A 547 -5.15 -34.86 23.46
N GLN A 548 -5.93 -33.78 23.43
CA GLN A 548 -7.05 -33.57 24.34
C GLN A 548 -8.16 -34.59 24.11
N TYR A 549 -8.48 -34.92 22.86
CA TYR A 549 -9.46 -35.94 22.54
C TYR A 549 -9.02 -37.31 23.02
N LYS A 550 -7.75 -37.71 22.78
CA LYS A 550 -7.18 -38.95 23.32
C LYS A 550 -7.31 -39.04 24.84
N ARG A 551 -7.06 -37.95 25.58
CA ARG A 551 -7.25 -37.88 27.04
C ARG A 551 -8.73 -38.01 27.44
N HIS A 552 -9.64 -37.31 26.76
CA HIS A 552 -11.07 -37.39 27.01
C HIS A 552 -11.60 -38.82 26.81
N VAL A 553 -11.19 -39.48 25.72
CA VAL A 553 -11.55 -40.86 25.41
C VAL A 553 -10.99 -41.84 26.45
N ALA A 554 -9.78 -41.61 26.97
CA ALA A 554 -9.20 -42.43 28.04
C ALA A 554 -9.94 -42.28 29.39
N GLN A 555 -10.50 -41.10 29.67
CA GLN A 555 -11.24 -40.82 30.91
C GLN A 555 -12.66 -41.41 30.91
N LEU A 556 -13.24 -41.71 29.74
CA LEU A 556 -14.58 -42.30 29.59
C LEU A 556 -14.68 -43.78 30.02
N GLY A 557 -13.58 -44.39 30.49
CA GLY A 557 -13.62 -45.55 31.38
C GLY A 557 -13.76 -46.93 30.75
N ASP A 558 -13.84 -47.07 29.42
CA ASP A 558 -13.86 -48.39 28.78
C ASP A 558 -12.78 -48.49 27.68
N PRO A 559 -11.59 -49.04 27.99
CA PRO A 559 -10.55 -49.28 27.01
C PRO A 559 -10.95 -50.48 26.14
N ASP A 560 -11.83 -50.26 25.17
CA ASP A 560 -12.11 -51.26 24.13
C ASP A 560 -10.83 -51.48 23.30
N PRO A 561 -10.18 -52.65 23.36
CA PRO A 561 -8.98 -52.94 22.58
C PRO A 561 -9.22 -52.97 21.07
N LYS A 562 -10.48 -52.91 20.62
CA LYS A 562 -10.87 -52.80 19.20
C LYS A 562 -11.15 -51.36 18.74
N ARG A 563 -11.05 -50.36 19.62
CA ARG A 563 -11.26 -48.95 19.25
C ARG A 563 -10.11 -48.47 18.36
N ALA A 564 -10.43 -47.99 17.16
CA ALA A 564 -9.42 -47.42 16.26
C ALA A 564 -8.93 -46.07 16.79
N GLU A 565 -7.62 -45.82 16.68
CA GLU A 565 -7.01 -44.55 17.04
C GLU A 565 -7.26 -43.50 15.96
N ILE A 566 -7.53 -42.26 16.37
CA ILE A 566 -7.76 -41.14 15.45
C ILE A 566 -6.78 -40.00 15.72
N GLU A 567 -6.19 -39.47 14.64
CA GLU A 567 -5.50 -38.18 14.61
C GLU A 567 -6.30 -37.25 13.72
N VAL A 568 -6.64 -36.06 14.22
CA VAL A 568 -7.48 -35.10 13.48
C VAL A 568 -6.75 -33.79 13.26
N ASN A 569 -6.75 -33.34 12.01
CA ASN A 569 -6.29 -32.02 11.61
C ASN A 569 -7.50 -31.12 11.33
N VAL A 570 -7.78 -30.17 12.22
CA VAL A 570 -8.86 -29.19 12.09
C VAL A 570 -8.32 -27.95 11.38
N LEU A 571 -8.82 -27.70 10.16
CA LEU A 571 -8.30 -26.68 9.26
C LEU A 571 -9.29 -25.52 9.10
N THR A 572 -8.80 -24.28 9.17
CA THR A 572 -9.62 -23.09 8.93
C THR A 572 -9.89 -22.92 7.44
N SER A 573 -11.16 -22.99 7.01
CA SER A 573 -11.53 -23.05 5.59
C SER A 573 -11.02 -21.88 4.73
N THR A 574 -10.91 -20.69 5.30
CA THR A 574 -10.45 -19.47 4.58
C THR A 574 -8.93 -19.36 4.44
N MET A 575 -8.16 -20.18 5.16
CA MET A 575 -6.69 -20.12 5.19
C MET A 575 -6.04 -21.17 4.28
N TRP A 576 -6.70 -22.33 4.13
CA TRP A 576 -6.22 -23.46 3.35
C TRP A 576 -6.78 -23.44 1.93
N PRO A 577 -6.02 -23.90 0.91
CA PRO A 577 -6.49 -23.96 -0.48
C PRO A 577 -7.49 -25.11 -0.72
N LEU A 578 -8.69 -25.00 -0.14
CA LEU A 578 -9.71 -26.06 -0.20
C LEU A 578 -10.16 -26.41 -1.62
N ASP A 579 -10.23 -25.44 -2.54
CA ASP A 579 -10.62 -25.69 -3.94
C ASP A 579 -9.60 -26.53 -4.71
N THR A 580 -8.34 -26.53 -4.25
CA THR A 580 -7.27 -27.36 -4.79
C THR A 580 -7.15 -28.70 -4.07
N MET A 581 -7.72 -28.77 -2.87
CA MET A 581 -7.76 -29.98 -2.05
C MET A 581 -8.99 -30.83 -2.35
N ALA A 582 -10.14 -30.23 -2.67
CA ALA A 582 -11.33 -30.95 -3.09
C ALA A 582 -11.30 -31.20 -4.61
N PRO A 583 -11.87 -32.30 -5.12
CA PRO A 583 -12.04 -32.49 -6.56
C PRO A 583 -12.90 -31.36 -7.14
N SER A 584 -12.59 -30.94 -8.38
CA SER A 584 -13.37 -29.96 -9.13
C SER A 584 -14.81 -30.45 -9.31
N TYR A 585 -15.73 -29.95 -8.50
CA TYR A 585 -17.16 -30.02 -8.79
C TYR A 585 -17.58 -28.67 -9.39
N SER A 586 -18.42 -28.70 -10.41
CA SER A 586 -19.12 -27.52 -10.91
C SER A 586 -19.92 -26.89 -9.76
N GLU A 587 -19.83 -25.57 -9.63
CA GLU A 587 -20.66 -24.80 -8.71
C GLU A 587 -22.14 -25.17 -8.91
N GLY A 588 -22.77 -25.78 -7.90
CA GLY A 588 -24.19 -26.13 -7.91
C GLY A 588 -24.54 -27.59 -7.63
N GLU A 589 -23.59 -28.54 -7.69
CA GLU A 589 -23.88 -29.94 -7.34
C GLU A 589 -23.59 -30.26 -5.87
N ASN A 590 -24.52 -30.97 -5.22
CA ASN A 590 -24.38 -31.47 -3.85
C ASN A 590 -23.11 -32.31 -3.73
N ARG A 591 -22.12 -31.85 -2.95
CA ARG A 591 -20.85 -32.60 -2.73
C ARG A 591 -21.19 -34.04 -2.28
N PRO A 592 -20.83 -35.09 -3.04
CA PRO A 592 -21.08 -36.46 -2.63
C PRO A 592 -20.26 -36.75 -1.38
N LYS A 593 -20.94 -36.96 -0.25
CA LYS A 593 -20.30 -37.36 1.00
C LYS A 593 -19.91 -38.83 0.88
N CYS A 594 -18.62 -39.13 1.05
CA CYS A 594 -18.14 -40.50 1.18
C CYS A 594 -18.88 -41.19 2.33
N ILE A 595 -19.39 -42.38 2.08
CA ILE A 595 -20.05 -43.20 3.10
C ILE A 595 -18.95 -43.94 3.86
N PHE A 596 -18.79 -43.65 5.15
CA PHE A 596 -17.82 -44.33 5.99
C PHE A 596 -18.41 -45.61 6.59
N PRO A 597 -17.59 -46.65 6.82
CA PRO A 597 -17.99 -47.82 7.57
C PRO A 597 -18.46 -47.46 8.99
N SER A 598 -19.40 -48.23 9.54
CA SER A 598 -20.05 -47.95 10.83
C SER A 598 -19.07 -47.79 11.99
N GLN A 599 -17.93 -48.51 11.99
CA GLN A 599 -16.90 -48.34 13.02
C GLN A 599 -16.22 -46.97 12.96
N ILE A 600 -16.01 -46.42 11.76
CA ILE A 600 -15.34 -45.13 11.56
C ILE A 600 -16.32 -43.97 11.77
N GLU A 601 -17.58 -44.12 11.35
CA GLU A 601 -18.62 -43.09 11.54
C GLU A 601 -18.83 -42.79 13.04
N ARG A 602 -18.82 -43.80 13.91
CA ARG A 602 -18.92 -43.60 15.37
C ARG A 602 -17.77 -42.77 15.94
N ILE A 603 -16.55 -42.97 15.44
CA ILE A 603 -15.37 -42.23 15.90
C ILE A 603 -15.45 -40.78 15.41
N LYS A 604 -15.88 -40.59 14.15
CA LYS A 604 -16.12 -39.29 13.53
C LYS A 604 -17.16 -38.48 14.33
N GLU A 605 -18.34 -39.04 14.60
CA GLU A 605 -19.40 -38.41 15.40
C GLU A 605 -18.92 -38.10 16.82
N GLY A 606 -18.18 -39.02 17.43
CA GLY A 606 -17.61 -38.83 18.77
C GLY A 606 -16.65 -37.65 18.84
N PHE A 607 -15.81 -37.45 17.81
CA PHE A 607 -14.94 -36.28 17.73
C PHE A 607 -15.72 -35.00 17.42
N GLU A 608 -16.70 -35.03 16.51
CA GLU A 608 -17.55 -33.88 16.20
C GLU A 608 -18.26 -33.34 17.45
N LYS A 609 -18.85 -34.23 18.25
CA LYS A 609 -19.49 -33.86 19.51
C LYS A 609 -18.49 -33.20 20.48
N PHE A 610 -17.33 -33.82 20.69
CA PHE A 610 -16.27 -33.26 21.53
C PHE A 610 -15.81 -31.87 21.08
N TYR A 611 -15.70 -31.65 19.77
CA TYR A 611 -15.28 -30.36 19.21
C TYR A 611 -16.38 -29.29 19.35
N LEU A 612 -17.63 -29.64 19.05
CA LEU A 612 -18.78 -28.73 19.12
C LEU A 612 -19.14 -28.33 20.55
N ASP A 613 -18.96 -29.25 21.52
CA ASP A 613 -19.14 -28.95 22.94
C ASP A 613 -18.17 -27.86 23.42
N LYS A 614 -16.96 -27.80 22.85
CA LYS A 614 -15.95 -26.76 23.15
C LYS A 614 -16.07 -25.51 22.28
N HIS A 615 -16.67 -25.62 21.10
CA HIS A 615 -16.72 -24.55 20.11
C HIS A 615 -18.14 -24.41 19.53
N SER A 616 -18.99 -23.69 20.26
CA SER A 616 -20.34 -23.35 19.82
C SER A 616 -20.33 -22.44 18.58
N GLY A 617 -21.29 -22.66 17.67
CA GLY A 617 -21.43 -21.86 16.44
C GLY A 617 -20.49 -22.21 15.29
N ARG A 618 -19.71 -23.30 15.38
CA ARG A 618 -18.88 -23.82 14.27
C ARG A 618 -19.51 -25.03 13.60
N GLN A 619 -19.14 -25.29 12.35
CA GLN A 619 -19.53 -26.49 11.60
C GLN A 619 -18.28 -27.18 11.04
N LEU A 620 -18.18 -28.50 11.23
CA LEU A 620 -17.09 -29.31 10.68
C LEU A 620 -17.50 -29.92 9.33
N THR A 621 -16.53 -30.02 8.40
CA THR A 621 -16.69 -30.70 7.12
C THR A 621 -15.50 -31.62 6.89
N TRP A 622 -15.74 -32.94 6.84
CA TRP A 622 -14.69 -33.94 6.69
C TRP A 622 -14.21 -34.08 5.25
N GLN A 623 -12.88 -34.13 5.06
CA GLN A 623 -12.22 -34.27 3.76
C GLN A 623 -11.55 -35.65 3.65
N ALA A 624 -12.29 -36.64 3.15
CA ALA A 624 -11.84 -38.03 3.08
C ALA A 624 -10.64 -38.25 2.13
N ASN A 625 -10.47 -37.40 1.11
CA ASN A 625 -9.41 -37.54 0.12
C ASN A 625 -8.00 -37.13 0.61
N MET A 626 -7.90 -36.41 1.73
CA MET A 626 -6.63 -35.92 2.28
C MET A 626 -6.13 -36.74 3.48
N GLY A 627 -6.87 -37.78 3.88
CA GLY A 627 -6.53 -38.64 5.01
C GLY A 627 -5.73 -39.90 4.63
N THR A 628 -5.11 -40.49 5.65
CA THR A 628 -4.44 -41.79 5.59
C THR A 628 -4.88 -42.66 6.75
N ALA A 629 -4.86 -43.98 6.56
CA ALA A 629 -5.18 -44.95 7.59
C ALA A 629 -4.15 -46.08 7.60
N ASP A 630 -3.83 -46.59 8.79
CA ASP A 630 -3.09 -47.83 8.98
C ASP A 630 -4.08 -48.95 9.30
N ILE A 631 -4.15 -49.97 8.44
CA ILE A 631 -5.03 -51.12 8.61
C ILE A 631 -4.21 -52.39 8.82
N ARG A 632 -4.66 -53.26 9.71
CA ARG A 632 -4.06 -54.59 9.90
C ARG A 632 -4.83 -55.61 9.06
N ALA A 633 -4.17 -56.15 8.03
CA ALA A 633 -4.74 -57.14 7.13
C ALA A 633 -4.27 -58.55 7.49
N TYR A 634 -5.20 -59.51 7.49
CA TYR A 634 -4.96 -60.92 7.75
C TYR A 634 -5.05 -61.69 6.43
N PHE A 635 -3.95 -62.31 6.00
CA PHE A 635 -3.91 -63.11 4.76
C PHE A 635 -3.87 -64.61 5.09
N PRO A 636 -4.60 -65.46 4.34
CA PRO A 636 -4.50 -66.91 4.43
C PRO A 636 -3.10 -67.43 4.09
N GLU A 637 -2.78 -68.62 4.58
CA GLU A 637 -1.42 -69.12 4.72
C GLU A 637 -0.91 -69.89 3.48
N MET A 638 0.38 -69.75 3.13
CA MET A 638 1.03 -70.63 2.13
C MET A 638 1.99 -71.67 2.76
N LYS A 639 2.42 -71.50 4.03
CA LYS A 639 3.43 -72.35 4.73
C LYS A 639 3.42 -72.26 6.29
N GLY A 640 2.31 -72.51 7.00
CA GLY A 640 2.32 -72.83 8.46
C GLY A 640 2.46 -71.70 9.50
N ALA A 641 2.50 -70.40 9.14
CA ALA A 641 2.18 -69.33 10.08
C ALA A 641 1.36 -68.18 9.45
N LYS A 642 0.24 -67.78 10.08
CA LYS A 642 -0.56 -66.58 9.74
C LYS A 642 0.33 -65.32 9.73
N LYS A 643 0.55 -64.71 8.56
CA LYS A 643 1.30 -63.44 8.45
C LYS A 643 0.36 -62.25 8.42
N THR A 644 0.24 -61.55 9.56
CA THR A 644 -0.37 -60.23 9.64
C THR A 644 0.48 -59.19 8.92
N ARG A 645 -0.14 -58.34 8.11
CA ARG A 645 0.52 -57.19 7.46
C ARG A 645 -0.14 -55.90 7.88
N GLU A 646 0.65 -54.86 8.06
CA GLU A 646 0.15 -53.51 8.32
C GLU A 646 0.18 -52.73 7.01
N LEU A 647 -0.97 -52.29 6.51
CA LEU A 647 -1.09 -51.55 5.27
C LEU A 647 -1.32 -50.07 5.62
N ASN A 648 -0.42 -49.20 5.17
CA ASN A 648 -0.65 -47.76 5.19
C ASN A 648 -1.32 -47.37 3.87
N VAL A 649 -2.59 -46.96 3.93
CA VAL A 649 -3.46 -46.69 2.78
C VAL A 649 -4.07 -45.28 2.88
N SER A 650 -4.64 -44.76 1.80
CA SER A 650 -5.51 -43.58 1.88
C SER A 650 -6.81 -43.91 2.59
N THR A 651 -7.53 -42.90 3.09
CA THR A 651 -8.87 -43.11 3.67
C THR A 651 -9.84 -43.73 2.67
N TYR A 652 -9.81 -43.34 1.39
CA TYR A 652 -10.63 -43.99 0.35
C TYR A 652 -10.27 -45.46 0.16
N ALA A 653 -8.98 -45.79 0.11
CA ALA A 653 -8.55 -47.18 0.02
C ALA A 653 -8.93 -48.00 1.26
N MET A 654 -8.91 -47.41 2.45
CA MET A 654 -9.44 -48.04 3.67
C MET A 654 -10.94 -48.34 3.53
N VAL A 655 -11.74 -47.36 3.12
CA VAL A 655 -13.20 -47.54 2.93
C VAL A 655 -13.47 -48.66 1.92
N ILE A 656 -12.74 -48.70 0.80
CA ILE A 656 -12.86 -49.76 -0.22
C ILE A 656 -12.50 -51.13 0.36
N LEU A 657 -11.36 -51.25 1.05
CA LEU A 657 -10.89 -52.53 1.59
C LEU A 657 -11.81 -53.10 2.68
N LEU A 658 -12.43 -52.23 3.49
CA LEU A 658 -13.34 -52.66 4.55
C LEU A 658 -14.63 -53.28 4.00
N LEU A 659 -15.07 -52.94 2.77
CA LEU A 659 -16.22 -53.60 2.13
C LEU A 659 -16.00 -55.10 1.90
N PHE A 660 -14.75 -55.51 1.68
CA PHE A 660 -14.42 -56.91 1.42
C PHE A 660 -14.44 -57.79 2.68
N ASN A 661 -14.58 -57.21 3.89
CA ASN A 661 -14.70 -57.98 5.11
C ASN A 661 -16.08 -58.66 5.26
N ASP A 662 -17.13 -58.05 4.69
CA ASP A 662 -18.51 -58.55 4.77
C ASP A 662 -18.85 -59.53 3.63
N LEU A 663 -17.90 -59.79 2.73
CA LEU A 663 -18.06 -60.72 1.61
C LEU A 663 -17.52 -62.12 1.96
N PRO A 664 -18.22 -63.19 1.55
CA PRO A 664 -17.68 -64.54 1.65
C PRO A 664 -16.43 -64.71 0.77
N PRO A 665 -15.48 -65.60 1.14
CA PRO A 665 -14.30 -65.89 0.34
C PRO A 665 -14.64 -66.18 -1.12
N GLY A 666 -13.88 -65.58 -2.06
CA GLY A 666 -14.06 -65.77 -3.51
C GLY A 666 -15.15 -64.94 -4.17
N HIS A 667 -15.91 -64.12 -3.44
CA HIS A 667 -16.89 -63.21 -4.06
C HIS A 667 -16.23 -61.93 -4.59
N SER A 668 -16.73 -61.43 -5.73
CA SER A 668 -16.30 -60.16 -6.31
C SER A 668 -17.30 -59.05 -6.09
N MET A 669 -16.81 -57.82 -6.10
CA MET A 669 -17.63 -56.63 -6.36
C MET A 669 -17.21 -55.97 -7.67
N THR A 670 -18.18 -55.42 -8.40
CA THR A 670 -17.94 -54.57 -9.56
C THR A 670 -17.53 -53.16 -9.13
N CYS A 671 -16.87 -52.41 -10.03
CA CYS A 671 -16.53 -51.01 -9.76
C CYS A 671 -17.77 -50.15 -9.45
N GLU A 672 -18.88 -50.39 -10.16
CA GLU A 672 -20.16 -49.71 -9.93
C GLU A 672 -20.75 -50.02 -8.54
N GLU A 673 -20.71 -51.27 -8.09
CA GLU A 673 -21.18 -51.66 -6.76
C GLU A 673 -20.33 -51.01 -5.65
N VAL A 674 -19.01 -50.97 -5.83
CA VAL A 674 -18.10 -50.27 -4.91
C VAL A 674 -18.42 -48.77 -4.90
N GLN A 675 -18.69 -48.16 -6.07
CA GLN A 675 -19.06 -46.75 -6.15
C GLN A 675 -20.38 -46.46 -5.45
N ALA A 676 -21.40 -47.30 -5.65
CA ALA A 676 -22.72 -47.13 -5.04
C ALA A 676 -22.68 -47.25 -3.51
N GLN A 677 -21.88 -48.18 -2.97
CA GLN A 677 -21.78 -48.38 -1.52
C GLN A 677 -20.91 -47.35 -0.81
N THR A 678 -19.87 -46.84 -1.48
CA THR A 678 -18.92 -45.88 -0.87
C THR A 678 -19.23 -44.43 -1.20
N ASN A 679 -19.98 -44.17 -2.28
CA ASN A 679 -20.21 -42.85 -2.87
C ASN A 679 -18.89 -42.08 -3.17
N ILE A 680 -17.81 -42.80 -3.47
CA ILE A 680 -16.53 -42.19 -3.84
C ILE A 680 -16.59 -41.71 -5.30
N PRO A 681 -16.05 -40.53 -5.64
CA PRO A 681 -16.06 -40.01 -7.01
C PRO A 681 -15.31 -40.95 -7.95
N PHE A 682 -15.86 -41.23 -9.14
CA PHE A 682 -15.36 -42.27 -10.05
C PHE A 682 -13.87 -42.13 -10.40
N ASN A 683 -13.39 -40.90 -10.62
CA ASN A 683 -11.98 -40.64 -10.92
C ASN A 683 -11.05 -41.00 -9.75
N GLU A 684 -11.46 -40.68 -8.52
CA GLU A 684 -10.71 -41.00 -7.31
C GLU A 684 -10.81 -42.50 -6.98
N LEU A 685 -11.99 -43.10 -7.15
CA LEU A 685 -12.21 -44.54 -7.00
C LEU A 685 -11.28 -45.33 -7.94
N THR A 686 -11.21 -44.93 -9.21
CA THR A 686 -10.33 -45.52 -10.21
C THR A 686 -8.86 -45.49 -9.78
N ARG A 687 -8.35 -44.33 -9.33
CA ARG A 687 -6.95 -44.20 -8.88
C ARG A 687 -6.63 -45.08 -7.67
N ASN A 688 -7.55 -45.15 -6.72
CA ASN A 688 -7.39 -45.99 -5.53
C ASN A 688 -7.42 -47.48 -5.91
N LEU A 689 -8.38 -47.91 -6.73
CA LEU A 689 -8.46 -49.30 -7.22
C LEU A 689 -7.27 -49.70 -8.08
N GLN A 690 -6.71 -48.80 -8.90
CA GLN A 690 -5.48 -49.10 -9.65
C GLN A 690 -4.31 -49.41 -8.72
N SER A 691 -4.20 -48.67 -7.61
CA SER A 691 -3.17 -48.85 -6.59
C SER A 691 -3.32 -50.15 -5.82
N LEU A 692 -4.57 -50.56 -5.57
CA LEU A 692 -4.94 -51.76 -4.82
C LEU A 692 -4.94 -53.04 -5.66
N ALA A 693 -5.26 -52.96 -6.96
CA ALA A 693 -5.55 -54.13 -7.79
C ALA A 693 -4.60 -54.36 -8.98
N VAL A 694 -4.06 -53.29 -9.56
CA VAL A 694 -3.26 -53.39 -10.80
C VAL A 694 -1.77 -53.49 -10.48
N ALA A 695 -1.28 -52.69 -9.54
CA ALA A 695 0.15 -52.59 -9.21
C ALA A 695 0.70 -53.88 -8.57
N ASN A 696 1.65 -54.54 -9.24
CA ASN A 696 2.19 -55.86 -8.82
C ASN A 696 2.72 -55.91 -7.38
N LYS A 697 3.31 -54.82 -6.87
CA LYS A 697 3.88 -54.77 -5.51
C LYS A 697 2.86 -54.53 -4.40
N THR A 698 1.67 -54.02 -4.74
CA THR A 698 0.63 -53.59 -3.78
C THR A 698 -0.73 -54.19 -4.10
N ARG A 699 -0.74 -55.31 -4.84
CA ARG A 699 -1.93 -56.02 -5.31
C ARG A 699 -2.65 -56.74 -4.17
N VAL A 700 -3.36 -55.98 -3.33
CA VAL A 700 -4.20 -56.51 -2.26
C VAL A 700 -5.55 -56.98 -2.79
N LEU A 701 -6.00 -56.41 -3.91
CA LEU A 701 -7.16 -56.86 -4.68
C LEU A 701 -6.72 -57.47 -6.00
N VAL A 702 -7.50 -58.38 -6.59
CA VAL A 702 -7.29 -58.89 -7.95
C VAL A 702 -8.39 -58.35 -8.84
N LYS A 703 -8.02 -57.84 -10.02
CA LYS A 703 -8.96 -57.35 -11.02
C LYS A 703 -9.17 -58.39 -12.12
N GLU A 704 -10.42 -58.57 -12.55
CA GLU A 704 -10.81 -59.39 -13.69
C GLU A 704 -11.75 -58.62 -14.64
N PRO A 705 -11.44 -58.51 -15.95
CA PRO A 705 -10.21 -58.95 -16.63
C PRO A 705 -9.02 -58.04 -16.31
N MET A 706 -7.80 -58.58 -16.27
CA MET A 706 -6.62 -57.80 -15.88
C MET A 706 -6.21 -56.78 -16.96
N SER A 707 -6.26 -55.48 -16.64
CA SER A 707 -5.80 -54.37 -17.50
C SER A 707 -5.29 -53.19 -16.68
N LYS A 708 -4.62 -52.22 -17.32
CA LYS A 708 -4.15 -50.99 -16.66
C LYS A 708 -5.28 -50.01 -16.33
N ASP A 709 -6.24 -49.86 -17.23
CA ASP A 709 -7.40 -48.98 -17.06
C ASP A 709 -8.48 -49.67 -16.23
N ILE A 710 -9.32 -48.93 -15.51
CA ILE A 710 -10.47 -49.47 -14.76
C ILE A 710 -11.76 -49.01 -15.43
N LYS A 711 -12.63 -49.97 -15.70
CA LYS A 711 -13.95 -49.82 -16.29
C LYS A 711 -15.02 -50.06 -15.20
N PRO A 712 -16.22 -49.47 -15.36
CA PRO A 712 -17.32 -49.65 -14.42
C PRO A 712 -17.71 -51.13 -14.18
N THR A 713 -17.58 -51.97 -15.22
CA THR A 713 -17.97 -53.39 -15.19
C THR A 713 -16.89 -54.35 -14.68
N ASP A 714 -15.70 -53.85 -14.34
CA ASP A 714 -14.60 -54.71 -13.88
C ASP A 714 -14.89 -55.27 -12.48
N LYS A 715 -14.52 -56.54 -12.26
CA LYS A 715 -14.69 -57.25 -10.99
C LYS A 715 -13.41 -57.23 -10.16
N PHE A 716 -13.57 -57.00 -8.86
CA PHE A 716 -12.49 -56.97 -7.88
C PHE A 716 -12.69 -58.07 -6.83
N TYR A 717 -11.63 -58.81 -6.53
CA TYR A 717 -11.60 -59.88 -5.52
C TYR A 717 -10.53 -59.58 -4.47
N PHE A 718 -10.68 -60.09 -3.25
CA PHE A 718 -9.60 -60.07 -2.26
C PHE A 718 -8.46 -61.02 -2.65
N ASN A 719 -7.21 -60.55 -2.66
CA ASN A 719 -6.05 -61.36 -3.02
C ASN A 719 -5.51 -62.16 -1.82
N GLU A 720 -5.97 -63.40 -1.66
CA GLU A 720 -5.48 -64.30 -0.61
C GLU A 720 -3.99 -64.66 -0.76
N HIS A 721 -3.44 -64.57 -1.97
CA HIS A 721 -2.04 -64.89 -2.28
C HIS A 721 -1.09 -63.68 -2.22
N PHE A 722 -1.53 -62.57 -1.64
CA PHE A 722 -0.69 -61.38 -1.54
C PHE A 722 0.57 -61.63 -0.69
N TYR A 723 1.74 -61.31 -1.25
CA TYR A 723 3.03 -61.44 -0.58
C TYR A 723 3.83 -60.14 -0.64
N SER A 724 4.40 -59.75 0.50
CA SER A 724 5.37 -58.65 0.63
C SER A 724 6.53 -59.07 1.52
N GLN A 725 7.74 -58.60 1.19
CA GLN A 725 8.93 -58.77 2.03
C GLN A 725 8.85 -57.93 3.31
N PHE A 726 8.14 -56.78 3.28
CA PHE A 726 8.03 -55.87 4.40
C PHE A 726 6.80 -56.17 5.26
N GLN A 727 6.91 -56.02 6.59
CA GLN A 727 5.79 -56.17 7.54
C GLN A 727 4.78 -55.02 7.39
N ARG A 728 5.28 -53.79 7.25
CA ARG A 728 4.49 -52.60 6.94
C ARG A 728 4.59 -52.29 5.45
N VAL A 729 3.46 -52.28 4.74
CA VAL A 729 3.38 -52.02 3.31
C VAL A 729 2.68 -50.69 3.10
N LYS A 730 3.38 -49.73 2.49
CA LYS A 730 2.79 -48.43 2.15
C LYS A 730 2.18 -48.49 0.74
N ILE A 731 0.85 -48.45 0.68
CA ILE A 731 0.08 -48.42 -0.55
C ILE A 731 -0.32 -46.97 -0.77
N GLY A 732 0.55 -46.22 -1.46
CA GLY A 732 0.21 -44.88 -1.91
C GLY A 732 -0.83 -44.96 -3.03
N VAL A 733 -1.82 -44.08 -2.99
CA VAL A 733 -2.67 -43.81 -4.15
C VAL A 733 -1.75 -43.38 -5.29
N ILE A 734 -2.02 -43.84 -6.51
CA ILE A 734 -1.49 -43.27 -7.76
C ILE A 734 -2.04 -41.84 -7.86
N THR A 735 -1.44 -40.98 -7.05
CA THR A 735 -1.64 -39.55 -7.03
C THR A 735 -0.51 -39.01 -7.88
N THR A 736 -0.86 -38.28 -8.92
CA THR A 736 0.07 -37.37 -9.57
C THR A 736 0.68 -36.53 -8.46
N GLY A 737 2.01 -36.59 -8.29
CA GLY A 737 2.71 -35.72 -7.34
C GLY A 737 2.47 -34.25 -7.66
N ASN A 738 3.15 -33.35 -6.97
CA ASN A 738 3.24 -31.96 -7.44
C ASN A 738 4.01 -32.00 -8.77
N LYS A 739 3.27 -32.18 -9.87
CA LYS A 739 3.74 -32.09 -11.25
C LYS A 739 3.45 -30.69 -11.75
N VAL A 740 4.18 -30.31 -12.79
CA VAL A 740 3.83 -29.14 -13.59
C VAL A 740 2.40 -29.32 -14.11
N GLU A 741 1.57 -28.30 -13.91
CA GLU A 741 0.18 -28.27 -14.38
C GLU A 741 0.16 -28.35 -15.91
N ASP A 742 -0.79 -29.11 -16.44
CA ASP A 742 -1.02 -29.11 -17.88
C ASP A 742 -1.65 -27.78 -18.34
N SER A 743 -1.62 -27.48 -19.64
CA SER A 743 -2.12 -26.21 -20.17
C SER A 743 -3.58 -25.93 -19.78
N ALA A 744 -4.42 -26.96 -19.70
CA ALA A 744 -5.82 -26.84 -19.26
C ALA A 744 -5.94 -26.58 -17.75
N GLU A 745 -5.19 -27.33 -16.93
CA GLU A 745 -5.15 -27.15 -15.46
C GLU A 745 -4.67 -25.73 -15.12
N ARG A 746 -3.62 -25.26 -15.79
CA ARG A 746 -3.04 -23.92 -15.61
C ARG A 746 -4.03 -22.82 -15.96
N SER A 747 -4.73 -22.93 -17.09
CA SER A 747 -5.72 -21.94 -17.50
C SER A 747 -6.87 -21.83 -16.48
N GLU A 748 -7.29 -22.94 -15.88
CA GLU A 748 -8.27 -22.95 -14.80
C GLU A 748 -7.71 -22.29 -13.52
N THR A 749 -6.46 -22.59 -13.16
CA THR A 749 -5.76 -21.94 -12.05
C THR A 749 -5.67 -20.42 -12.27
N GLU A 750 -5.28 -19.98 -13.45
CA GLU A 750 -5.22 -18.56 -13.83
C GLU A 750 -6.59 -17.88 -13.75
N LYS A 751 -7.63 -18.51 -14.30
CA LYS A 751 -9.01 -17.98 -14.24
C LYS A 751 -9.44 -17.74 -12.79
N LYS A 752 -9.31 -18.75 -11.93
CA LYS A 752 -9.64 -18.64 -10.50
C LYS A 752 -8.80 -17.57 -9.79
N ASN A 753 -7.54 -17.37 -10.21
CA ASN A 753 -6.68 -16.34 -9.65
C ASN A 753 -7.17 -14.95 -10.06
N ASN A 754 -7.54 -14.76 -11.33
CA ASN A 754 -8.10 -13.53 -11.87
C ASN A 754 -9.45 -13.18 -11.23
N ASP A 755 -10.28 -14.16 -10.91
CA ASP A 755 -11.53 -13.94 -10.15
C ASP A 755 -11.23 -13.40 -8.74
N THR A 756 -10.23 -13.98 -8.07
CA THR A 756 -9.76 -13.49 -6.77
C THR A 756 -9.17 -12.08 -6.86
N ARG A 757 -8.36 -11.79 -7.91
CA ARG A 757 -7.83 -10.46 -8.21
C ARG A 757 -8.97 -9.45 -8.39
N GLY A 758 -10.06 -9.85 -9.05
CA GLY A 758 -11.25 -9.03 -9.24
C GLY A 758 -11.82 -8.48 -7.94
N GLY A 759 -12.01 -9.34 -6.93
CA GLY A 759 -12.49 -8.91 -5.61
C GLY A 759 -11.49 -7.99 -4.88
N VAL A 760 -10.18 -8.25 -5.03
CA VAL A 760 -9.13 -7.39 -4.45
C VAL A 760 -9.10 -6.01 -5.12
N ILE A 761 -9.25 -5.95 -6.43
CA ILE A 761 -9.34 -4.69 -7.20
C ILE A 761 -10.58 -3.90 -6.77
N GLU A 762 -11.75 -4.54 -6.67
CA GLU A 762 -12.99 -3.88 -6.22
C GLU A 762 -12.79 -3.26 -4.82
N ALA A 763 -12.23 -4.03 -3.88
CA ALA A 763 -11.96 -3.54 -2.53
C ALA A 763 -10.96 -2.37 -2.50
N ALA A 764 -9.94 -2.38 -3.36
CA ALA A 764 -8.97 -1.29 -3.49
C ALA A 764 -9.62 -0.03 -4.06
N VAL A 765 -10.39 -0.15 -5.14
CA VAL A 765 -11.13 0.95 -5.77
C VAL A 765 -12.08 1.60 -4.76
N VAL A 766 -12.89 0.81 -4.04
CA VAL A 766 -13.81 1.31 -3.02
C VAL A 766 -13.07 2.02 -1.89
N ARG A 767 -11.93 1.49 -1.42
CA ARG A 767 -11.14 2.12 -0.36
C ARG A 767 -10.56 3.47 -0.78
N ILE A 768 -9.96 3.54 -1.97
CA ILE A 768 -9.40 4.77 -2.55
C ILE A 768 -10.50 5.82 -2.73
N MET A 769 -11.62 5.44 -3.36
CA MET A 769 -12.73 6.34 -3.61
C MET A 769 -13.44 6.78 -2.34
N LYS A 770 -13.55 5.91 -1.32
CA LYS A 770 -14.06 6.27 0.01
C LYS A 770 -13.18 7.31 0.70
N GLN A 771 -11.86 7.25 0.55
CA GLN A 771 -10.91 8.20 1.14
C GLN A 771 -10.87 9.52 0.37
N ARG A 772 -10.78 9.46 -0.96
CA ARG A 772 -10.58 10.63 -1.82
C ARG A 772 -11.87 11.33 -2.24
N LYS A 773 -13.02 10.66 -2.13
CA LYS A 773 -14.38 11.07 -2.51
C LYS A 773 -14.59 11.35 -4.00
N LYS A 774 -13.63 11.96 -4.67
CA LYS A 774 -13.66 12.31 -6.09
C LYS A 774 -12.28 12.12 -6.70
N LEU A 775 -12.21 11.45 -7.84
CA LEU A 775 -10.96 11.21 -8.54
C LEU A 775 -11.16 11.13 -10.05
N THR A 776 -10.16 11.53 -10.84
CA THR A 776 -10.20 11.36 -12.30
C THR A 776 -9.86 9.91 -12.65
N HIS A 777 -10.32 9.44 -13.81
CA HIS A 777 -10.10 8.06 -14.27
C HIS A 777 -8.62 7.67 -14.30
N GLN A 778 -7.76 8.52 -14.89
CA GLN A 778 -6.31 8.27 -14.94
C GLN A 778 -5.68 8.18 -13.56
N LYS A 779 -6.05 9.09 -12.64
CA LYS A 779 -5.53 9.07 -11.26
C LYS A 779 -6.02 7.83 -10.50
N LEU A 780 -7.24 7.35 -10.78
CA LEU A 780 -7.83 6.24 -10.05
C LEU A 780 -7.14 4.94 -10.46
N ILE A 781 -6.94 4.75 -11.76
CA ILE A 781 -6.17 3.62 -12.28
C ILE A 781 -4.74 3.65 -11.72
N ALA A 782 -4.08 4.81 -11.72
CA ALA A 782 -2.72 4.94 -11.20
C ALA A 782 -2.64 4.61 -9.70
N GLU A 783 -3.54 5.12 -8.86
CA GLU A 783 -3.56 4.82 -7.41
C GLU A 783 -3.90 3.33 -7.15
N VAL A 784 -4.83 2.74 -7.92
CA VAL A 784 -5.18 1.31 -7.80
C VAL A 784 -3.98 0.43 -8.17
N ILE A 785 -3.31 0.73 -9.29
CA ILE A 785 -2.10 0.00 -9.70
C ILE A 785 -1.04 0.14 -8.61
N GLN A 786 -0.72 1.36 -8.18
CA GLN A 786 0.29 1.61 -7.15
C GLN A 786 0.02 0.85 -5.84
N GLN A 787 -1.24 0.77 -5.39
CA GLN A 787 -1.59 0.04 -4.18
C GLN A 787 -1.46 -1.48 -4.34
N LEU A 788 -1.71 -2.01 -5.54
CA LEU A 788 -1.75 -3.45 -5.80
C LEU A 788 -0.44 -4.03 -6.33
N THR A 789 0.46 -3.22 -6.88
CA THR A 789 1.78 -3.65 -7.44
C THR A 789 2.61 -4.49 -6.46
N ALA A 790 2.46 -4.26 -5.14
CA ALA A 790 3.13 -5.08 -4.14
C ALA A 790 2.69 -6.57 -4.14
N ARG A 791 1.50 -6.88 -4.67
CA ARG A 791 0.90 -8.22 -4.71
C ARG A 791 0.87 -8.83 -6.12
N PHE A 792 0.44 -8.06 -7.11
CA PHE A 792 0.37 -8.47 -8.51
C PHE A 792 0.29 -7.23 -9.40
N MET A 793 0.58 -7.38 -10.69
CA MET A 793 0.41 -6.30 -11.66
C MET A 793 -1.04 -6.30 -12.19
N PRO A 794 -1.89 -5.31 -11.85
CA PRO A 794 -3.29 -5.33 -12.29
C PRO A 794 -3.39 -4.99 -13.78
N ASP A 795 -4.10 -5.82 -14.53
CA ASP A 795 -4.46 -5.50 -15.92
C ASP A 795 -5.42 -4.30 -15.96
N VAL A 796 -5.11 -3.33 -16.83
CA VAL A 796 -5.88 -2.09 -16.95
C VAL A 796 -7.31 -2.37 -17.41
N ASN A 797 -7.52 -3.35 -18.29
CA ASN A 797 -8.87 -3.70 -18.74
C ASN A 797 -9.68 -4.36 -17.63
N MET A 798 -9.05 -5.21 -16.81
CA MET A 798 -9.67 -5.76 -15.61
C MET A 798 -10.08 -4.66 -14.63
N VAL A 799 -9.22 -3.68 -14.34
CA VAL A 799 -9.57 -2.54 -13.47
C VAL A 799 -10.75 -1.75 -14.02
N LYS A 800 -10.77 -1.46 -15.33
CA LYS A 800 -11.90 -0.79 -15.99
C LYS A 800 -13.21 -1.57 -15.82
N LYS A 801 -13.20 -2.88 -16.12
CA LYS A 801 -14.37 -3.74 -15.97
C LYS A 801 -14.90 -3.78 -14.53
N ARG A 802 -14.00 -3.76 -13.54
CA ARG A 802 -14.38 -3.71 -12.12
C ARG A 802 -14.93 -2.36 -11.70
N ILE A 803 -14.44 -1.26 -12.25
CA ILE A 803 -15.03 0.07 -12.04
C ILE A 803 -16.46 0.11 -12.60
N GLU A 804 -16.71 -0.43 -13.80
CA GLU A 804 -18.07 -0.51 -14.36
C GLU A 804 -18.99 -1.33 -13.46
N SER A 805 -18.55 -2.52 -13.03
CA SER A 805 -19.34 -3.36 -12.11
C SER A 805 -19.65 -2.65 -10.78
N LEU A 806 -18.73 -1.82 -10.27
CA LEU A 806 -18.98 -1.02 -9.07
C LEU A 806 -19.94 0.15 -9.32
N ILE A 807 -20.02 0.68 -10.54
CA ILE A 807 -21.02 1.68 -10.93
C ILE A 807 -22.40 1.03 -11.03
N GLU A 808 -22.50 -0.12 -11.68
CA GLU A 808 -23.75 -0.92 -11.78
C GLU A 808 -24.28 -1.31 -10.39
N ARG A 809 -23.39 -1.54 -9.42
CA ARG A 809 -23.72 -1.87 -8.03
C ARG A 809 -23.84 -0.63 -7.12
N GLU A 810 -23.85 0.57 -7.69
CA GLU A 810 -24.02 1.85 -6.97
C GLU A 810 -22.94 2.15 -5.90
N TYR A 811 -21.74 1.58 -6.01
CA TYR A 811 -20.59 1.91 -5.15
C TYR A 811 -19.82 3.14 -5.66
N LEU A 812 -20.02 3.52 -6.92
CA LEU A 812 -19.36 4.62 -7.62
C LEU A 812 -20.36 5.28 -8.57
N GLU A 813 -20.21 6.58 -8.77
CA GLU A 813 -21.00 7.32 -9.76
C GLU A 813 -20.08 8.06 -10.72
N ARG A 814 -20.49 8.13 -11.99
CA ARG A 814 -19.85 9.00 -12.98
C ARG A 814 -20.28 10.43 -12.75
N ILE A 815 -19.33 11.35 -12.84
CA ILE A 815 -19.64 12.78 -12.82
C ILE A 815 -19.89 13.19 -14.28
N GLU A 816 -21.15 13.34 -14.66
CA GLU A 816 -21.52 13.89 -15.96
C GLU A 816 -21.02 15.36 -16.04
N GLU A 817 -20.56 15.78 -17.23
CA GLU A 817 -20.08 17.14 -17.56
C GLU A 817 -18.63 17.56 -17.19
N LYS A 818 -17.69 16.65 -16.89
CA LYS A 818 -16.26 17.01 -16.81
C LYS A 818 -15.36 16.21 -17.75
N GLU A 819 -14.64 16.90 -18.62
CA GLU A 819 -13.39 16.42 -19.21
C GLU A 819 -12.20 16.86 -18.33
N PRO A 820 -11.32 15.94 -17.89
CA PRO A 820 -11.31 14.50 -18.13
C PRO A 820 -12.30 13.71 -17.23
N PRO A 821 -12.72 12.49 -17.66
CA PRO A 821 -13.72 11.68 -16.97
C PRO A 821 -13.35 11.43 -15.50
N ALA A 822 -14.32 11.64 -14.61
CA ALA A 822 -14.14 11.55 -13.17
C ALA A 822 -15.25 10.76 -12.49
N TYR A 823 -14.89 10.11 -11.38
CA TYR A 823 -15.80 9.33 -10.55
C TYR A 823 -15.99 10.06 -9.22
N ARG A 824 -17.19 9.89 -8.63
CA ARG A 824 -17.47 10.26 -7.24
C ARG A 824 -17.89 9.02 -6.47
N PHE A 825 -17.50 8.97 -5.21
CA PHE A 825 -18.08 8.01 -4.27
C PHE A 825 -19.47 8.53 -3.88
N PRO A 826 -20.54 7.70 -3.98
CA PRO A 826 -21.89 8.11 -3.66
C PRO A 826 -21.95 8.75 -2.27
N LYS A 827 -22.62 9.90 -2.16
CA LYS A 827 -23.06 10.41 -0.87
C LYS A 827 -24.28 9.59 -0.47
N MET A 828 -24.25 8.88 0.66
CA MET A 828 -25.46 8.25 1.17
C MET A 828 -26.54 9.32 1.39
N ALA A 829 -27.63 9.23 0.60
CA ALA A 829 -28.84 10.04 0.60
C ALA A 829 -28.63 11.56 0.48
N GLU A 830 -29.49 12.22 -0.31
CA GLU A 830 -29.57 13.68 -0.44
C GLU A 830 -29.50 14.36 0.92
N THR A 831 -28.35 14.98 1.23
CA THR A 831 -28.21 15.71 2.49
C THR A 831 -28.98 17.02 2.36
N LEU A 832 -30.19 17.04 2.91
CA LEU A 832 -30.96 18.26 3.22
C LEU A 832 -30.02 19.36 3.74
N SER A 833 -30.24 20.60 3.30
CA SER A 833 -29.52 21.76 3.81
C SER A 833 -29.75 21.92 5.32
N ALA A 834 -28.87 22.67 6.01
CA ALA A 834 -28.99 22.87 7.45
C ALA A 834 -30.35 23.48 7.84
N ASP A 835 -30.89 24.39 7.03
CA ASP A 835 -32.19 25.02 7.26
C ASP A 835 -33.35 24.04 7.01
N GLU A 836 -33.28 23.22 5.96
CA GLU A 836 -34.28 22.17 5.71
C GLU A 836 -34.31 21.11 6.81
N LYS A 837 -33.14 20.73 7.35
CA LYS A 837 -33.05 19.82 8.50
C LYS A 837 -33.74 20.41 9.73
N ILE A 838 -33.49 21.68 10.03
CA ILE A 838 -34.09 22.36 11.19
C ILE A 838 -35.60 22.51 11.01
N ALA A 839 -36.06 22.84 9.79
CA ALA A 839 -37.48 22.91 9.47
C ALA A 839 -38.17 21.56 9.72
N LEU A 840 -37.61 20.47 9.19
CA LEU A 840 -38.15 19.11 9.36
C LEU A 840 -38.14 18.66 10.84
N ILE A 841 -37.13 19.06 11.62
CA ILE A 841 -37.06 18.80 13.07
C ILE A 841 -38.14 19.57 13.83
N LYS A 842 -38.49 20.79 13.45
CA LYS A 842 -39.50 21.62 14.13
C LYS A 842 -40.94 21.38 13.64
N GLU A 843 -41.12 20.77 12.47
CA GLU A 843 -42.43 20.55 11.84
C GLU A 843 -43.38 19.68 12.70
N GLN A 844 -44.69 19.97 12.70
CA GLN A 844 -45.73 19.18 13.40
C GLN A 844 -45.49 19.00 14.93
N LEU A 845 -44.74 19.90 15.55
CA LEU A 845 -44.63 19.99 17.01
C LEU A 845 -45.55 21.09 17.53
N GLN A 846 -46.15 20.85 18.70
CA GLN A 846 -46.98 21.84 19.39
C GLN A 846 -46.13 22.92 20.07
N GLU A 847 -44.98 22.53 20.63
CA GLU A 847 -44.08 23.44 21.32
C GLU A 847 -42.62 22.95 21.23
N VAL A 848 -41.68 23.90 21.16
CA VAL A 848 -40.24 23.65 21.19
C VAL A 848 -39.60 24.60 22.19
N LEU A 849 -38.98 24.06 23.23
CA LEU A 849 -38.20 24.85 24.20
C LEU A 849 -36.72 24.84 23.80
N LYS A 850 -36.06 25.99 23.99
CA LYS A 850 -34.63 26.21 23.69
C LYS A 850 -34.22 25.82 22.25
N PRO A 851 -34.94 26.29 21.20
CA PRO A 851 -34.63 25.94 19.80
C PRO A 851 -33.22 26.33 19.36
N GLU A 852 -32.60 27.31 20.02
CA GLU A 852 -31.23 27.77 19.77
C GLU A 852 -30.18 26.66 19.92
N ILE A 853 -30.40 25.67 20.81
CA ILE A 853 -29.49 24.54 20.99
C ILE A 853 -29.46 23.65 19.74
N ILE A 854 -30.63 23.47 19.10
CA ILE A 854 -30.75 22.67 17.86
C ILE A 854 -30.01 23.38 16.72
N GLU A 855 -30.15 24.70 16.64
CA GLU A 855 -29.47 25.51 15.63
C GLU A 855 -27.95 25.54 15.85
N ASP A 856 -27.48 25.61 17.10
CA ASP A 856 -26.06 25.55 17.43
C ASP A 856 -25.43 24.21 17.02
N VAL A 857 -26.09 23.09 17.36
CA VAL A 857 -25.60 21.74 17.02
C VAL A 857 -25.56 21.52 15.50
N ILE A 858 -26.61 21.93 14.78
CA ILE A 858 -26.72 21.66 13.34
C ILE A 858 -25.92 22.66 12.50
N LYS A 859 -25.93 23.96 12.83
CA LYS A 859 -25.26 24.99 12.02
C LYS A 859 -23.81 25.25 12.40
N LYS A 860 -23.48 25.24 13.70
CA LYS A 860 -22.12 25.60 14.17
C LYS A 860 -21.25 24.39 14.45
N GLN A 861 -21.80 23.34 15.05
CA GLN A 861 -21.02 22.13 15.41
C GLN A 861 -20.96 21.09 14.27
N ASP A 862 -21.75 21.26 13.21
CA ASP A 862 -21.82 20.40 12.01
C ASP A 862 -21.83 18.90 12.34
N ARG A 863 -22.65 18.51 13.32
CA ARG A 863 -22.81 17.12 13.74
C ARG A 863 -24.29 16.74 13.86
N PRO A 864 -24.62 15.43 13.77
CA PRO A 864 -25.98 14.96 14.01
C PRO A 864 -26.50 15.35 15.41
N LEU A 865 -27.73 15.87 15.45
CA LEU A 865 -28.46 16.11 16.70
C LEU A 865 -28.82 14.76 17.34
N VAL A 866 -28.51 14.58 18.62
CA VAL A 866 -28.88 13.37 19.37
C VAL A 866 -30.18 13.63 20.12
N VAL A 867 -31.25 12.93 19.76
CA VAL A 867 -32.58 13.08 20.36
C VAL A 867 -32.94 11.79 21.07
N TYR A 868 -33.54 11.86 22.26
CA TYR A 868 -34.19 10.68 22.85
C TYR A 868 -35.70 10.83 23.01
N TRP A 869 -36.38 9.70 22.89
CA TRP A 869 -37.78 9.53 23.19
C TRP A 869 -37.95 8.38 24.17
N GLY A 870 -38.61 8.63 25.29
CA GLY A 870 -38.85 7.65 26.34
C GLY A 870 -40.29 7.16 26.36
N THR A 871 -40.48 5.86 26.56
CA THR A 871 -41.81 5.28 26.75
C THR A 871 -41.81 4.26 27.91
N ALA A 872 -42.75 4.43 28.83
CA ALA A 872 -42.93 3.54 29.97
C ALA A 872 -43.74 2.29 29.59
N THR A 873 -43.27 1.12 30.00
CA THR A 873 -43.80 -0.19 29.58
C THR A 873 -45.01 -0.65 30.41
N THR A 874 -46.01 0.22 30.56
CA THR A 874 -47.12 0.04 31.52
C THR A 874 -48.37 -0.63 30.93
N GLY A 875 -48.65 -0.47 29.63
CA GLY A 875 -49.86 -0.97 28.95
C GLY A 875 -49.55 -1.49 27.55
N ARG A 876 -50.53 -2.05 26.82
CA ARG A 876 -50.32 -2.42 25.40
C ARG A 876 -50.23 -1.13 24.55
N PRO A 877 -49.21 -0.96 23.69
CA PRO A 877 -49.16 0.14 22.72
C PRO A 877 -50.37 0.09 21.79
N HIS A 878 -50.92 1.26 21.49
CA HIS A 878 -52.10 1.45 20.65
C HIS A 878 -51.74 2.34 19.45
N CYS A 879 -52.65 2.50 18.47
CA CYS A 879 -52.37 3.29 17.26
C CYS A 879 -51.95 4.74 17.53
N GLY A 880 -52.29 5.34 18.68
CA GLY A 880 -51.73 6.63 19.09
C GLY A 880 -50.19 6.70 19.13
N TYR A 881 -49.48 5.56 19.19
CA TYR A 881 -48.02 5.49 19.07
C TYR A 881 -47.53 5.87 17.66
N PHE A 882 -48.36 5.86 16.63
CA PHE A 882 -47.94 6.36 15.30
C PHE A 882 -47.56 7.83 15.31
N VAL A 883 -48.14 8.65 16.20
CA VAL A 883 -47.83 10.09 16.29
C VAL A 883 -46.35 10.33 16.63
N PRO A 884 -45.79 9.76 17.72
CA PRO A 884 -44.36 9.87 17.97
C PRO A 884 -43.50 9.10 16.94
N MET A 885 -43.99 7.98 16.37
CA MET A 885 -43.20 7.23 15.37
C MET A 885 -43.00 8.01 14.07
N VAL A 886 -44.02 8.72 13.58
CA VAL A 886 -43.92 9.63 12.43
C VAL A 886 -42.91 10.73 12.71
N LYS A 887 -42.88 11.28 13.93
CA LYS A 887 -41.90 12.31 14.26
C LYS A 887 -40.48 11.77 14.37
N ILE A 888 -40.31 10.57 14.93
CA ILE A 888 -39.02 9.86 14.93
C ILE A 888 -38.54 9.62 13.49
N ALA A 889 -39.44 9.26 12.58
CA ALA A 889 -39.16 9.15 11.16
C ALA A 889 -38.64 10.49 10.57
N HIS A 890 -39.25 11.62 10.92
CA HIS A 890 -38.75 12.94 10.52
C HIS A 890 -37.34 13.24 11.07
N PHE A 891 -37.06 12.89 12.33
CA PHE A 891 -35.72 13.06 12.91
C PHE A 891 -34.67 12.21 12.19
N LEU A 892 -34.98 10.94 11.90
CA LEU A 892 -34.08 10.05 11.18
C LEU A 892 -33.80 10.57 9.76
N LYS A 893 -34.83 11.08 9.06
CA LYS A 893 -34.72 11.71 7.73
C LYS A 893 -33.91 13.02 7.77
N ALA A 894 -34.05 13.83 8.82
CA ALA A 894 -33.22 15.02 9.05
C ALA A 894 -31.75 14.69 9.39
N GLY A 895 -31.42 13.41 9.59
CA GLY A 895 -30.08 12.94 9.90
C GLY A 895 -29.73 12.94 11.39
N CYS A 896 -30.72 13.07 12.28
CA CYS A 896 -30.54 12.95 13.72
C CYS A 896 -30.19 11.50 14.13
N LYS A 897 -29.51 11.35 15.27
CA LYS A 897 -29.39 10.06 15.98
C LYS A 897 -30.52 9.97 16.99
N VAL A 898 -31.33 8.92 16.94
CA VAL A 898 -32.50 8.78 17.82
C VAL A 898 -32.29 7.63 18.79
N LYS A 899 -32.39 7.93 20.09
CA LYS A 899 -32.40 6.94 21.18
C LYS A 899 -33.82 6.69 21.65
N ILE A 900 -34.27 5.43 21.63
CA ILE A 900 -35.54 5.01 22.21
C ILE A 900 -35.26 4.42 23.59
N LEU A 901 -35.65 5.15 24.63
CA LEU A 901 -35.58 4.66 26.00
C LEU A 901 -36.83 3.80 26.28
N VAL A 902 -36.60 2.50 26.41
CA VAL A 902 -37.59 1.55 26.94
C VAL A 902 -37.51 1.64 28.46
N ALA A 903 -38.37 2.47 29.04
CA ALA A 903 -38.29 2.92 30.42
C ALA A 903 -38.97 1.93 31.37
N ASP A 904 -38.32 0.80 31.59
CA ASP A 904 -38.77 -0.30 32.46
C ASP A 904 -38.88 0.12 33.93
N ILE A 905 -37.87 0.78 34.50
CA ILE A 905 -37.92 1.26 35.89
C ILE A 905 -39.04 2.30 36.07
N HIS A 906 -39.21 3.21 35.11
CA HIS A 906 -40.33 4.15 35.10
C HIS A 906 -41.68 3.43 35.02
N GLY A 907 -41.78 2.38 34.20
CA GLY A 907 -42.98 1.54 34.11
C GLY A 907 -43.33 0.81 35.41
N PHE A 908 -42.32 0.40 36.18
CA PHE A 908 -42.51 -0.17 37.51
C PHE A 908 -42.99 0.89 38.54
N LEU A 909 -42.42 2.09 38.49
CA LEU A 909 -42.73 3.19 39.43
C LEU A 909 -44.11 3.83 39.20
N ASP A 910 -44.72 3.67 38.01
CA ASP A 910 -46.07 4.13 37.68
C ASP A 910 -47.16 3.26 38.35
N ASN A 911 -47.32 3.48 39.65
CA ASN A 911 -48.42 3.00 40.51
C ASN A 911 -48.62 1.46 40.51
N LEU A 912 -47.53 0.68 40.46
CA LEU A 912 -47.52 -0.79 40.59
C LEU A 912 -48.47 -1.52 39.62
N LYS A 913 -48.71 -0.97 38.42
CA LYS A 913 -49.57 -1.59 37.39
C LYS A 913 -49.09 -2.99 36.95
N ALA A 914 -47.80 -3.31 37.16
CA ALA A 914 -47.21 -4.59 36.86
C ALA A 914 -46.01 -4.90 37.78
N PRO A 915 -45.82 -6.17 38.19
CA PRO A 915 -44.59 -6.63 38.85
C PRO A 915 -43.36 -6.40 37.97
N ILE A 916 -42.18 -6.22 38.59
CA ILE A 916 -40.93 -5.90 37.88
C ILE A 916 -40.53 -7.01 36.88
N GLU A 917 -40.86 -8.26 37.17
CA GLU A 917 -40.63 -9.40 36.29
C GLU A 917 -41.49 -9.32 35.02
N LEU A 918 -42.71 -8.79 35.13
CA LEU A 918 -43.61 -8.61 33.99
C LEU A 918 -43.19 -7.42 33.11
N VAL A 919 -42.62 -6.39 33.72
CA VAL A 919 -42.12 -5.19 33.03
C VAL A 919 -40.97 -5.53 32.07
N GLN A 920 -40.12 -6.51 32.40
CA GLN A 920 -39.04 -6.97 31.51
C GLN A 920 -39.59 -7.58 30.21
N PHE A 921 -40.58 -8.47 30.28
CA PHE A 921 -41.22 -9.02 29.07
C PHE A 921 -41.95 -7.94 28.26
N ARG A 922 -42.53 -6.94 28.93
CA ARG A 922 -43.14 -5.79 28.25
C ARG A 922 -42.10 -4.91 27.55
N ALA A 923 -40.90 -4.76 28.12
CA ALA A 923 -39.83 -4.02 27.47
C ALA A 923 -39.41 -4.67 26.15
N GLU A 924 -39.31 -6.00 26.10
CA GLU A 924 -39.06 -6.73 24.86
C GLU A 924 -40.22 -6.60 23.87
N TYR A 925 -41.47 -6.74 24.34
CA TYR A 925 -42.65 -6.54 23.50
C TYR A 925 -42.68 -5.15 22.84
N TYR A 926 -42.36 -4.10 23.60
CA TYR A 926 -42.28 -2.73 23.08
C TYR A 926 -41.23 -2.57 21.99
N LYS A 927 -40.06 -3.21 22.12
CA LYS A 927 -39.03 -3.18 21.06
C LYS A 927 -39.54 -3.75 19.75
N PHE A 928 -40.25 -4.89 19.79
CA PHE A 928 -40.86 -5.48 18.59
C PHE A 928 -41.91 -4.56 17.97
N VAL A 929 -42.85 -4.06 18.78
CA VAL A 929 -43.93 -3.17 18.29
C VAL A 929 -43.38 -1.89 17.69
N ILE A 930 -42.46 -1.20 18.37
CA ILE A 930 -41.86 0.05 17.89
C ILE A 930 -41.06 -0.17 16.60
N THR A 931 -40.31 -1.26 16.52
CA THR A 931 -39.56 -1.61 15.30
C THR A 931 -40.51 -1.85 14.13
N ALA A 932 -41.60 -2.60 14.33
CA ALA A 932 -42.59 -2.85 13.30
C ALA A 932 -43.34 -1.58 12.88
N LEU A 933 -43.67 -0.69 13.83
CA LEU A 933 -44.28 0.62 13.55
C LEU A 933 -43.36 1.52 12.70
N LEU A 934 -42.05 1.52 12.95
CA LEU A 934 -41.11 2.34 12.16
C LEU A 934 -40.87 1.74 10.76
N LYS A 935 -40.84 0.41 10.64
CA LYS A 935 -40.78 -0.30 9.35
C LYS A 935 -41.99 -0.03 8.47
N SER A 936 -43.20 -0.01 9.06
CA SER A 936 -44.44 0.24 8.29
C SER A 936 -44.54 1.66 7.71
N VAL A 937 -43.74 2.59 8.23
CA VAL A 937 -43.60 3.98 7.75
C VAL A 937 -42.40 4.15 6.80
N ASN A 938 -41.75 3.04 6.39
CA ASN A 938 -40.67 2.98 5.39
C ASN A 938 -39.39 3.76 5.77
N VAL A 939 -38.92 3.60 7.01
CA VAL A 939 -37.72 4.32 7.50
C VAL A 939 -36.55 3.38 7.84
N PRO A 940 -35.32 3.73 7.41
CA PRO A 940 -34.09 3.03 7.80
C PRO A 940 -33.86 3.05 9.34
N VAL A 941 -33.89 1.89 9.97
CA VAL A 941 -33.72 1.72 11.44
C VAL A 941 -32.26 1.69 11.88
N GLU A 942 -31.29 1.80 10.97
CA GLU A 942 -29.86 1.63 11.25
C GLU A 942 -29.27 2.77 12.12
N ARG A 943 -29.99 3.89 12.25
CA ARG A 943 -29.62 5.03 13.11
C ARG A 943 -30.45 5.11 14.40
N LEU A 944 -31.28 4.11 14.65
CA LEU A 944 -32.11 3.99 15.85
C LEU A 944 -31.39 3.16 16.91
N GLU A 945 -31.30 3.67 18.14
CA GLU A 945 -30.67 2.99 19.27
C GLU A 945 -31.70 2.71 20.36
N PHE A 946 -31.96 1.44 20.69
CA PHE A 946 -32.81 1.09 21.83
C PHE A 946 -31.97 1.02 23.11
N VAL A 947 -32.36 1.76 24.14
CA VAL A 947 -31.73 1.76 25.46
C VAL A 947 -32.74 1.27 26.49
N LEU A 948 -32.34 0.34 27.35
CA LEU A 948 -33.17 -0.15 28.45
C LEU A 948 -32.90 0.70 29.71
N GLY A 949 -33.93 1.20 30.39
CA GLY A 949 -33.76 2.08 31.56
C GLY A 949 -32.88 1.47 32.66
N SER A 950 -33.17 0.22 33.04
CA SER A 950 -32.41 -0.53 34.04
C SER A 950 -30.92 -0.71 33.72
N SER A 951 -30.51 -0.59 32.44
CA SER A 951 -29.10 -0.74 32.04
C SER A 951 -28.16 0.35 32.58
N TYR A 952 -28.68 1.54 32.92
CA TYR A 952 -27.88 2.62 33.50
C TYR A 952 -28.47 3.23 34.77
N GLN A 953 -29.80 3.15 34.95
CA GLN A 953 -30.50 3.75 36.09
C GLN A 953 -30.19 3.05 37.43
N LEU A 954 -29.63 1.83 37.37
CA LEU A 954 -29.17 1.07 38.54
C LEU A 954 -27.69 1.32 38.89
N SER A 955 -26.99 2.15 38.13
CA SER A 955 -25.58 2.44 38.37
C SER A 955 -25.39 3.35 39.59
N ALA A 956 -24.28 3.16 40.31
CA ALA A 956 -23.92 3.98 41.47
C ALA A 956 -23.85 5.49 41.11
N LYS A 957 -23.40 5.83 39.90
CA LYS A 957 -23.36 7.21 39.41
C LYS A 957 -24.77 7.80 39.30
N TYR A 958 -25.69 7.10 38.63
CA TYR A 958 -27.07 7.55 38.47
C TYR A 958 -27.77 7.73 39.81
N THR A 959 -27.60 6.79 40.74
CA THR A 959 -28.17 6.88 42.09
C THR A 959 -27.66 8.11 42.84
N MET A 960 -26.35 8.41 42.76
CA MET A 960 -25.79 9.61 43.38
C MET A 960 -26.30 10.90 42.76
N ASP A 961 -26.50 10.93 41.44
CA ASP A 961 -27.08 12.09 40.75
C ASP A 961 -28.56 12.29 41.08
N LEU A 962 -29.31 11.20 41.27
CA LEU A 962 -30.68 11.24 41.78
C LEU A 962 -30.74 11.83 43.20
N PHE A 963 -29.80 11.47 44.08
CA PHE A 963 -29.70 12.08 45.41
C PHE A 963 -29.34 13.57 45.34
N ARG A 964 -28.42 13.97 44.46
CA ARG A 964 -28.09 15.38 44.24
C ARG A 964 -29.29 16.17 43.75
N LEU A 965 -30.01 15.66 42.74
CA LEU A 965 -31.20 16.33 42.22
C LEU A 965 -32.31 16.41 43.29
N SER A 966 -32.48 15.36 44.09
CA SER A 966 -33.42 15.34 45.21
C SER A 966 -33.09 16.36 46.31
N SER A 967 -31.83 16.82 46.40
CA SER A 967 -31.42 17.86 47.35
C SER A 967 -31.76 19.29 46.91
N VAL A 968 -32.05 19.50 45.62
CA VAL A 968 -32.32 20.83 45.03
C VAL A 968 -33.76 20.99 44.52
N VAL A 969 -34.51 19.90 44.36
CA VAL A 969 -35.91 19.91 43.95
C VAL A 969 -36.83 19.80 45.17
N THR A 970 -37.80 20.71 45.28
CA THR A 970 -38.79 20.67 46.36
C THR A 970 -39.88 19.63 46.10
N GLU A 971 -40.54 19.13 47.15
CA GLU A 971 -41.70 18.24 47.02
C GLU A 971 -42.79 18.85 46.11
N HIS A 972 -43.07 20.14 46.31
CA HIS A 972 -44.04 20.89 45.51
C HIS A 972 -43.69 20.86 44.01
N ASP A 973 -42.43 21.10 43.66
CA ASP A 973 -42.00 21.16 42.26
C ASP A 973 -41.99 19.77 41.61
N ALA A 974 -41.54 18.73 42.33
CA ALA A 974 -41.61 17.35 41.86
C ALA A 974 -43.07 16.91 41.64
N LYS A 975 -43.97 17.22 42.59
CA LYS A 975 -45.41 16.90 42.49
C LYS A 975 -46.07 17.65 41.33
N LYS A 976 -45.75 18.93 41.15
CA LYS A 976 -46.23 19.75 40.05
C LYS A 976 -45.76 19.19 38.70
N ALA A 977 -44.49 18.78 38.60
CA ALA A 977 -43.91 18.20 37.39
C ALA A 977 -44.57 16.88 36.99
N GLY A 978 -44.82 15.99 37.96
CA GLY A 978 -45.43 14.67 37.72
C GLY A 978 -46.96 14.64 37.58
N ALA A 979 -47.66 15.76 37.80
CA ALA A 979 -49.11 15.78 37.95
C ALA A 979 -49.92 15.27 36.73
N GLU A 980 -49.40 15.44 35.52
CA GLU A 980 -50.08 15.03 34.26
C GLU A 980 -49.62 13.66 33.73
N VAL A 981 -48.51 13.14 34.28
CA VAL A 981 -47.83 11.92 33.82
C VAL A 981 -48.04 10.77 34.80
N VAL A 982 -48.00 11.04 36.11
CA VAL A 982 -48.20 10.05 37.18
C VAL A 982 -49.54 10.29 37.86
N LYS A 983 -50.29 9.21 38.07
CA LYS A 983 -51.59 9.27 38.76
C LYS A 983 -51.42 9.76 40.20
N GLN A 984 -51.94 10.96 40.49
CA GLN A 984 -51.94 11.50 41.85
C GLN A 984 -53.06 10.84 42.66
N VAL A 985 -52.72 10.29 43.82
CA VAL A 985 -53.65 9.75 44.82
C VAL A 985 -53.42 10.48 46.15
N GLU A 986 -54.43 10.59 47.01
CA GLU A 986 -54.35 11.36 48.28
C GLU A 986 -53.17 10.94 49.17
N ASN A 987 -52.79 9.66 49.14
CA ASN A 987 -51.61 9.09 49.81
C ASN A 987 -50.65 8.48 48.78
N ALA A 988 -50.03 9.30 47.93
CA ALA A 988 -49.10 8.82 46.89
C ALA A 988 -47.81 8.26 47.49
N THR A 989 -47.32 7.16 46.93
CA THR A 989 -45.98 6.62 47.21
C THR A 989 -44.90 7.57 46.69
N LEU A 990 -43.70 7.55 47.29
CA LEU A 990 -42.56 8.37 46.85
C LEU A 990 -42.22 8.21 45.35
N SER A 991 -42.62 7.08 44.74
CA SER A 991 -42.47 6.84 43.31
C SER A 991 -43.02 7.97 42.43
N GLY A 992 -44.14 8.60 42.81
CA GLY A 992 -44.72 9.71 42.05
C GLY A 992 -43.95 11.03 42.13
N LEU A 993 -43.08 11.17 43.14
CA LEU A 993 -42.17 12.31 43.28
C LEU A 993 -40.80 12.02 42.67
N ILE A 994 -40.35 10.76 42.68
CA ILE A 994 -39.06 10.36 42.11
C ILE A 994 -39.11 10.29 40.58
N TYR A 995 -40.24 9.87 40.00
CA TYR A 995 -40.40 9.69 38.55
C TYR A 995 -39.99 10.94 37.73
N PRO A 996 -40.45 12.17 38.04
CA PRO A 996 -40.05 13.36 37.28
C PRO A 996 -38.56 13.69 37.37
N LEU A 997 -37.91 13.38 38.50
CA LEU A 997 -36.48 13.58 38.69
C LEU A 997 -35.68 12.58 37.85
N MET A 998 -36.13 11.32 37.80
CA MET A 998 -35.50 10.29 36.97
C MET A 998 -35.55 10.64 35.48
N GLN A 999 -36.72 11.07 35.00
CA GLN A 999 -36.88 11.49 33.61
C GLN A 999 -36.01 12.72 33.26
N ALA A 1000 -35.83 13.65 34.20
CA ALA A 1000 -34.90 14.77 33.99
C ALA A 1000 -33.45 14.30 33.86
N LEU A 1001 -33.00 13.36 34.69
CA LEU A 1001 -31.62 12.83 34.64
C LEU A 1001 -31.33 11.97 33.40
N ASP A 1002 -32.35 11.39 32.77
CA ASP A 1002 -32.19 10.62 31.55
C ASP A 1002 -31.53 11.45 30.42
N GLU A 1003 -31.74 12.78 30.40
CA GLU A 1003 -31.09 13.70 29.45
C GLU A 1003 -29.56 13.69 29.51
N GLU A 1004 -29.00 13.55 30.71
CA GLU A 1004 -27.56 13.53 30.91
C GLU A 1004 -26.99 12.13 30.68
N HIS A 1005 -27.62 11.11 31.28
CA HIS A 1005 -27.11 9.74 31.22
C HIS A 1005 -27.25 9.09 29.85
N LEU A 1006 -28.19 9.55 29.01
CA LEU A 1006 -28.28 9.14 27.61
C LEU A 1006 -27.36 9.94 26.67
N GLY A 1007 -26.75 11.03 27.16
CA GLY A 1007 -25.83 11.88 26.39
C GLY A 1007 -26.47 12.59 25.21
N VAL A 1008 -27.71 13.07 25.37
CA VAL A 1008 -28.50 13.66 24.28
C VAL A 1008 -28.27 15.17 24.13
N ASP A 1009 -28.82 15.76 23.08
CA ASP A 1009 -28.92 17.21 22.86
C ASP A 1009 -30.36 17.71 23.00
N ALA A 1010 -31.35 16.84 22.74
CA ALA A 1010 -32.76 17.14 22.89
C ALA A 1010 -33.58 15.95 23.42
N GLN A 1011 -34.64 16.25 24.16
CA GLN A 1011 -35.68 15.28 24.55
C GLN A 1011 -36.94 15.50 23.73
N PHE A 1012 -37.54 14.41 23.25
CA PHE A 1012 -38.82 14.39 22.56
C PHE A 1012 -39.87 13.65 23.40
N GLY A 1013 -41.06 14.25 23.53
CA GLY A 1013 -42.22 13.62 24.19
C GLY A 1013 -43.51 14.40 23.96
N GLY A 1014 -44.58 14.02 24.66
CA GLY A 1014 -45.89 14.69 24.57
C GLY A 1014 -45.95 16.01 25.33
N VAL A 1015 -46.89 16.88 24.97
CA VAL A 1015 -47.15 18.14 25.71
C VAL A 1015 -47.57 17.89 27.17
N ASP A 1016 -48.07 16.69 27.50
CA ASP A 1016 -48.39 16.29 28.87
C ASP A 1016 -47.14 16.09 29.76
N GLN A 1017 -45.95 16.03 29.15
CA GLN A 1017 -44.66 15.97 29.84
C GLN A 1017 -44.00 17.36 30.00
N ARG A 1018 -44.64 18.43 29.51
CA ARG A 1018 -44.09 19.80 29.51
C ARG A 1018 -43.56 20.24 30.86
N LYS A 1019 -44.27 19.93 31.94
CA LYS A 1019 -43.87 20.32 33.30
C LYS A 1019 -42.60 19.61 33.77
N ILE A 1020 -42.35 18.38 33.30
CA ILE A 1020 -41.12 17.64 33.56
C ILE A 1020 -39.96 18.25 32.76
N PHE A 1021 -40.20 18.63 31.50
CA PHE A 1021 -39.21 19.32 30.67
C PHE A 1021 -38.79 20.68 31.26
N THR A 1022 -39.75 21.45 31.80
CA THR A 1022 -39.45 22.69 32.51
C THR A 1022 -38.64 22.43 33.78
N LEU A 1023 -38.99 21.39 34.56
CA LEU A 1023 -38.22 21.00 35.74
C LEU A 1023 -36.77 20.63 35.36
N ALA A 1024 -36.57 19.87 34.29
CA ALA A 1024 -35.23 19.50 33.81
C ALA A 1024 -34.42 20.75 33.41
N ALA A 1025 -35.01 21.65 32.62
CA ALA A 1025 -34.37 22.89 32.19
C ALA A 1025 -33.98 23.80 33.37
N GLU A 1026 -34.78 23.87 34.43
CA GLU A 1026 -34.52 24.73 35.59
C GLU A 1026 -33.53 24.11 36.60
N GLN A 1027 -33.53 22.79 36.77
CA GLN A 1027 -32.86 22.13 37.89
C GLN A 1027 -31.56 21.41 37.50
N LEU A 1028 -31.43 20.89 36.27
CA LEU A 1028 -30.19 20.26 35.80
C LEU A 1028 -28.97 21.21 35.83
N PRO A 1029 -29.08 22.51 35.46
CA PRO A 1029 -27.97 23.45 35.56
C PRO A 1029 -27.47 23.65 37.01
N LYS A 1030 -28.35 23.51 38.01
CA LYS A 1030 -27.98 23.66 39.43
C LYS A 1030 -27.11 22.52 39.96
N ILE A 1031 -27.10 21.37 39.26
CA ILE A 1031 -26.23 20.23 39.55
C ILE A 1031 -25.09 20.10 38.52
N ASN A 1032 -24.75 21.19 37.81
CA ASN A 1032 -23.69 21.29 36.81
C ASN A 1032 -23.88 20.44 35.54
N TYR A 1033 -25.13 20.14 35.17
CA TYR A 1033 -25.44 19.51 33.88
C TYR A 1033 -25.93 20.53 32.85
N LYS A 1034 -25.60 20.29 31.57
CA LYS A 1034 -25.99 21.20 30.47
C LYS A 1034 -27.50 21.22 30.29
N GLU A 1035 -28.05 22.33 29.78
CA GLU A 1035 -29.45 22.40 29.31
C GLU A 1035 -29.64 21.58 28.03
N ARG A 1036 -30.90 21.23 27.70
CA ARG A 1036 -31.30 20.52 26.47
C ARG A 1036 -32.44 21.26 25.79
N ALA A 1037 -32.65 20.96 24.51
CA ALA A 1037 -33.88 21.34 23.82
C ALA A 1037 -34.99 20.33 24.10
N HIS A 1038 -36.24 20.80 24.19
CA HIS A 1038 -37.40 19.93 24.43
C HIS A 1038 -38.40 20.08 23.29
N LEU A 1039 -38.76 18.96 22.66
CA LEU A 1039 -39.62 18.86 21.49
C LEU A 1039 -40.94 18.20 21.90
N MET A 1040 -42.08 18.86 21.66
CA MET A 1040 -43.38 18.39 22.17
C MET A 1040 -44.38 18.10 21.06
N ASN A 1041 -44.86 16.86 20.96
CA ASN A 1041 -45.95 16.52 20.04
C ASN A 1041 -47.33 16.82 20.65
N PRO A 1042 -48.33 17.14 19.80
CA PRO A 1042 -49.70 17.35 20.26
C PRO A 1042 -50.36 16.04 20.73
N MET A 1043 -51.37 16.20 21.60
CA MET A 1043 -52.19 15.07 22.07
C MET A 1043 -53.32 14.80 21.09
N VAL A 1044 -53.42 13.55 20.63
CA VAL A 1044 -54.51 13.12 19.75
C VAL A 1044 -55.70 12.62 20.59
N PRO A 1045 -56.93 13.12 20.33
CA PRO A 1045 -58.14 12.66 21.00
C PRO A 1045 -58.42 11.17 20.73
N GLY A 1046 -59.04 10.49 21.70
CA GLY A 1046 -59.55 9.13 21.54
C GLY A 1046 -60.73 9.07 20.55
N LEU A 1047 -61.06 7.87 20.06
CA LEU A 1047 -62.11 7.67 19.05
C LEU A 1047 -63.52 8.06 19.52
N MET A 1048 -63.76 8.15 20.83
CA MET A 1048 -65.04 8.53 21.44
C MET A 1048 -65.04 9.95 22.03
N GLY A 1049 -63.97 10.75 21.80
CA GLY A 1049 -63.71 12.00 22.49
C GLY A 1049 -62.96 11.81 23.82
N GLY A 1050 -62.13 12.78 24.23
CA GLY A 1050 -61.30 12.71 25.45
C GLY A 1050 -59.93 12.03 25.26
N LYS A 1051 -59.21 11.73 26.35
CA LYS A 1051 -57.85 11.11 26.31
C LYS A 1051 -57.96 9.62 25.98
N MET A 1052 -57.17 9.13 25.03
CA MET A 1052 -57.10 7.71 24.67
C MET A 1052 -56.55 6.91 25.87
N SER A 1053 -57.37 6.03 26.47
CA SER A 1053 -57.04 5.36 27.74
C SER A 1053 -56.87 3.86 27.55
N SER A 1054 -55.78 3.30 28.10
CA SER A 1054 -55.55 1.86 28.11
C SER A 1054 -56.61 1.07 28.88
N SER A 1055 -57.36 1.73 29.76
CA SER A 1055 -58.37 1.14 30.65
C SER A 1055 -59.78 1.07 30.05
N ASP A 1056 -60.02 1.73 28.90
CA ASP A 1056 -61.29 1.67 28.16
C ASP A 1056 -61.05 1.05 26.77
N PRO A 1057 -61.44 -0.23 26.56
CA PRO A 1057 -61.23 -0.95 25.30
C PRO A 1057 -61.91 -0.35 24.06
N ASP A 1058 -62.99 0.42 24.25
CA ASP A 1058 -63.73 1.06 23.15
C ASP A 1058 -63.14 2.44 22.78
N SER A 1059 -62.31 3.03 23.65
CA SER A 1059 -61.66 4.32 23.42
C SER A 1059 -60.40 4.26 22.54
N LYS A 1060 -59.83 3.07 22.32
CA LYS A 1060 -58.52 2.85 21.66
C LYS A 1060 -58.55 1.80 20.55
N LEU A 1061 -57.64 1.94 19.59
CA LEU A 1061 -57.30 0.91 18.60
C LEU A 1061 -55.96 0.29 18.95
N ASP A 1062 -55.93 -1.05 19.08
CA ASP A 1062 -54.67 -1.78 19.25
C ASP A 1062 -53.92 -1.84 17.92
N VAL A 1063 -52.58 -1.93 17.98
CA VAL A 1063 -51.74 -2.03 16.77
C VAL A 1063 -51.93 -3.40 16.09
N LEU A 1064 -52.29 -4.44 16.85
CA LEU A 1064 -52.57 -5.78 16.33
C LEU A 1064 -54.07 -6.04 16.08
N GLU A 1065 -54.89 -4.99 16.03
CA GLU A 1065 -56.35 -5.11 15.83
C GLU A 1065 -56.70 -5.60 14.42
N THR A 1066 -57.53 -6.65 14.30
CA THR A 1066 -57.92 -7.19 12.99
C THR A 1066 -58.72 -6.18 12.16
N ALA A 1067 -58.72 -6.34 10.83
CA ALA A 1067 -59.46 -5.46 9.92
C ALA A 1067 -60.95 -5.30 10.31
N ASP A 1068 -61.60 -6.38 10.78
CA ASP A 1068 -62.99 -6.34 11.25
C ASP A 1068 -63.14 -5.55 12.56
N GLY A 1069 -62.18 -5.68 13.48
CA GLY A 1069 -62.11 -4.91 14.72
C GLY A 1069 -61.98 -3.41 14.47
N VAL A 1070 -61.09 -3.02 13.55
CA VAL A 1070 -60.89 -1.63 13.11
C VAL A 1070 -62.18 -1.06 12.50
N ARG A 1071 -62.81 -1.79 11.56
CA ARG A 1071 -64.09 -1.38 10.94
C ARG A 1071 -65.19 -1.16 11.98
N LYS A 1072 -65.31 -2.04 12.98
CA LYS A 1072 -66.34 -1.96 14.03
C LYS A 1072 -66.15 -0.75 14.95
N LYS A 1073 -64.91 -0.45 15.35
CA LYS A 1073 -64.58 0.66 16.26
C LYS A 1073 -64.70 2.03 15.58
N LEU A 1074 -64.23 2.17 14.34
CA LEU A 1074 -64.35 3.43 13.58
C LEU A 1074 -65.77 3.76 13.15
N LYS A 1075 -66.62 2.74 12.93
CA LYS A 1075 -68.05 2.96 12.73
C LYS A 1075 -68.69 3.63 13.94
N LYS A 1076 -68.31 3.20 15.16
CA LYS A 1076 -68.79 3.73 16.44
C LYS A 1076 -68.13 5.05 16.89
N ALA A 1077 -66.98 5.40 16.30
CA ALA A 1077 -66.24 6.60 16.66
C ALA A 1077 -67.10 7.88 16.56
N HIS A 1078 -66.88 8.80 17.49
CA HIS A 1078 -67.56 10.09 17.51
C HIS A 1078 -66.97 11.01 16.44
N ALA A 1079 -67.80 11.44 15.50
CA ALA A 1079 -67.46 12.41 14.46
C ALA A 1079 -68.75 13.18 14.11
N ALA A 1080 -69.01 14.25 14.85
CA ALA A 1080 -70.16 15.13 14.60
C ALA A 1080 -69.96 15.85 13.25
N PRO A 1081 -71.01 15.99 12.41
CA PRO A 1081 -70.94 16.77 11.17
C PRO A 1081 -70.51 18.21 11.45
N LYS A 1082 -69.65 18.79 10.61
CA LYS A 1082 -69.14 20.17 10.69
C LYS A 1082 -68.27 20.51 11.91
N GLU A 1083 -68.08 19.59 12.84
CA GLU A 1083 -67.27 19.79 14.03
C GLU A 1083 -65.87 19.18 13.85
N VAL A 1084 -64.88 20.07 13.72
CA VAL A 1084 -63.47 19.71 13.52
C VAL A 1084 -62.74 19.53 14.86
N GLU A 1085 -63.02 20.38 15.84
CA GLU A 1085 -62.37 20.34 17.15
C GLU A 1085 -62.78 19.09 17.94
N GLY A 1086 -61.81 18.44 18.61
CA GLY A 1086 -62.05 17.21 19.36
C GLY A 1086 -62.34 15.96 18.51
N ASN A 1087 -62.35 16.07 17.18
CA ASN A 1087 -62.60 14.95 16.29
C ASN A 1087 -61.37 14.04 16.15
N GLY A 1088 -61.44 12.87 16.79
CA GLY A 1088 -60.34 11.91 16.82
C GLY A 1088 -59.95 11.33 15.45
N ILE A 1089 -60.89 11.29 14.48
CA ILE A 1089 -60.61 10.79 13.13
C ILE A 1089 -59.84 11.84 12.32
N ILE A 1090 -60.27 13.11 12.35
CA ILE A 1090 -59.57 14.21 11.66
C ILE A 1090 -58.16 14.38 12.24
N SER A 1091 -58.02 14.28 13.56
CA SER A 1091 -56.73 14.36 14.24
C SER A 1091 -55.79 13.22 13.80
N PHE A 1092 -56.31 12.01 13.58
CA PHE A 1092 -55.53 10.90 13.04
C PHE A 1092 -55.10 11.12 11.58
N VAL A 1093 -55.95 11.75 10.77
CA VAL A 1093 -55.59 12.10 9.39
C VAL A 1093 -54.47 13.14 9.37
N GLU A 1094 -54.56 14.16 10.23
CA GLU A 1094 -53.59 15.25 10.36
C GLU A 1094 -52.19 14.78 10.81
N TYR A 1095 -52.13 14.00 11.90
CA TYR A 1095 -50.87 13.68 12.56
C TYR A 1095 -50.30 12.30 12.19
N VAL A 1096 -51.08 11.45 11.53
CA VAL A 1096 -50.64 10.09 11.15
C VAL A 1096 -50.81 9.82 9.67
N LEU A 1097 -52.04 9.82 9.13
CA LEU A 1097 -52.26 9.30 7.76
C LEU A 1097 -51.64 10.16 6.66
N LEU A 1098 -51.80 11.49 6.72
CA LEU A 1098 -51.17 12.41 5.75
C LEU A 1098 -49.64 12.38 5.84
N PRO A 1099 -49.01 12.51 7.03
CA PRO A 1099 -47.56 12.42 7.17
C PRO A 1099 -46.98 11.07 6.72
N VAL A 1100 -47.63 9.95 7.08
CA VAL A 1100 -47.17 8.61 6.66
C VAL A 1100 -47.26 8.48 5.13
N SER A 1101 -48.32 9.00 4.50
CA SER A 1101 -48.45 9.04 3.05
C SER A 1101 -47.31 9.83 2.40
N ALA A 1102 -46.95 11.00 2.95
CA ALA A 1102 -45.82 11.81 2.49
C ALA A 1102 -44.47 11.09 2.64
N LEU A 1103 -44.29 10.36 3.75
CA LEU A 1103 -43.07 9.57 4.00
C LEU A 1103 -42.93 8.39 3.03
N LYS A 1104 -44.04 7.72 2.68
CA LYS A 1104 -44.06 6.63 1.71
C LYS A 1104 -43.86 7.11 0.26
N SER A 1105 -44.44 8.25 -0.13
CA SER A 1105 -44.38 8.77 -1.49
C SER A 1105 -43.13 9.59 -1.80
N GLY A 1106 -42.33 9.96 -0.79
CA GLY A 1106 -41.13 10.79 -0.96
C GLY A 1106 -41.44 12.26 -1.30
N GLY A 1107 -42.70 12.68 -1.18
CA GLY A 1107 -43.19 14.00 -1.58
C GLY A 1107 -44.42 14.44 -0.80
N GLN A 1108 -45.34 15.17 -1.46
CA GLN A 1108 -46.58 15.63 -0.82
C GLN A 1108 -47.51 14.44 -0.51
N GLY A 1109 -47.95 14.32 0.75
CA GLY A 1109 -48.81 13.22 1.20
C GLY A 1109 -50.24 13.40 0.71
N ASN A 1110 -50.86 12.31 0.28
CA ASN A 1110 -52.24 12.32 -0.24
C ASN A 1110 -53.14 11.46 0.67
N PHE A 1111 -54.31 11.99 1.04
CA PHE A 1111 -55.39 11.25 1.67
C PHE A 1111 -56.62 11.23 0.75
N VAL A 1112 -57.02 10.03 0.31
CA VAL A 1112 -58.06 9.84 -0.71
C VAL A 1112 -59.38 9.43 -0.06
N VAL A 1113 -60.45 10.14 -0.37
CA VAL A 1113 -61.81 9.83 0.06
C VAL A 1113 -62.67 9.52 -1.16
N GLU A 1114 -63.09 8.25 -1.29
CA GLU A 1114 -63.93 7.79 -2.39
C GLU A 1114 -65.37 8.33 -2.26
N ARG A 1115 -65.94 8.80 -3.37
CA ARG A 1115 -67.34 9.23 -3.50
C ARG A 1115 -68.15 8.19 -4.26
N LYS A 1116 -69.42 7.99 -3.86
CA LYS A 1116 -70.34 7.06 -4.57
C LYS A 1116 -70.77 7.61 -5.94
N GLU A 1117 -70.86 8.93 -6.09
CA GLU A 1117 -71.13 9.64 -7.34
C GLU A 1117 -70.21 10.87 -7.40
N GLY A 1118 -69.35 10.97 -8.44
CA GLY A 1118 -68.35 12.03 -8.63
C GLY A 1118 -66.88 11.57 -8.47
N GLU A 1119 -65.93 12.44 -8.81
CA GLU A 1119 -64.48 12.18 -8.65
C GLU A 1119 -64.07 12.07 -7.16
N PRO A 1120 -63.09 11.21 -6.82
CA PRO A 1120 -62.60 11.06 -5.46
C PRO A 1120 -61.99 12.37 -4.94
N LEU A 1121 -62.23 12.67 -3.66
CA LEU A 1121 -61.57 13.82 -3.01
C LEU A 1121 -60.16 13.43 -2.61
N ILE A 1122 -59.17 14.21 -3.08
CA ILE A 1122 -57.76 14.01 -2.73
C ILE A 1122 -57.32 15.21 -1.89
N TYR A 1123 -56.99 14.94 -0.63
CA TYR A 1123 -56.49 15.95 0.28
C TYR A 1123 -54.97 15.87 0.37
N THR A 1124 -54.29 16.95 0.00
CA THR A 1124 -52.84 17.11 0.08
C THR A 1124 -52.39 17.88 1.33
N ASP A 1125 -53.33 18.53 2.00
CA ASP A 1125 -53.13 19.32 3.20
C ASP A 1125 -54.35 19.22 4.12
N ILE A 1126 -54.12 19.38 5.42
CA ILE A 1126 -55.19 19.25 6.41
C ILE A 1126 -56.14 20.46 6.42
N ALA A 1127 -55.70 21.64 6.00
CA ALA A 1127 -56.52 22.85 6.04
C ALA A 1127 -57.70 22.74 5.05
N THR A 1128 -57.45 22.20 3.85
CA THR A 1128 -58.48 21.90 2.85
C THR A 1128 -59.47 20.85 3.37
N LEU A 1129 -58.99 19.80 4.03
CA LEU A 1129 -59.85 18.76 4.62
C LEU A 1129 -60.76 19.33 5.72
N LYS A 1130 -60.21 20.13 6.63
CA LYS A 1130 -60.97 20.78 7.71
C LYS A 1130 -62.03 21.73 7.16
N LYS A 1131 -61.66 22.55 6.17
CA LYS A 1131 -62.58 23.48 5.49
C LYS A 1131 -63.72 22.75 4.79
N ASP A 1132 -63.42 21.65 4.09
CA ASP A 1132 -64.45 20.83 3.42
C ASP A 1132 -65.36 20.12 4.42
N TYR A 1133 -64.85 19.74 5.59
CA TYR A 1133 -65.64 19.12 6.66
C TYR A 1133 -66.58 20.13 7.34
N GLU A 1134 -66.11 21.36 7.60
CA GLU A 1134 -66.93 22.48 8.10
C GLU A 1134 -68.01 22.91 7.08
N ALA A 1135 -67.66 22.89 5.79
CA ALA A 1135 -68.56 23.23 4.69
C ALA A 1135 -69.54 22.11 4.31
N ASP A 1136 -69.56 20.97 5.01
CA ASP A 1136 -70.39 19.78 4.71
C ASP A 1136 -70.08 19.08 3.37
N ILE A 1137 -68.96 19.43 2.72
CA ILE A 1137 -68.49 18.81 1.47
C ILE A 1137 -67.92 17.41 1.76
N LEU A 1138 -67.28 17.25 2.92
CA LEU A 1138 -66.79 15.98 3.46
C LEU A 1138 -67.63 15.57 4.67
N MET A 1139 -68.50 14.58 4.51
CA MET A 1139 -69.37 14.11 5.59
C MET A 1139 -68.73 12.98 6.42
N PRO A 1140 -69.14 12.78 7.69
CA PRO A 1140 -68.67 11.66 8.53
C PRO A 1140 -68.84 10.28 7.86
N GLN A 1141 -69.88 10.10 7.05
CA GLN A 1141 -70.17 8.85 6.33
C GLN A 1141 -69.14 8.54 5.23
N MET A 1142 -68.39 9.53 4.77
CA MET A 1142 -67.31 9.39 3.79
C MET A 1142 -65.93 9.34 4.47
N LEU A 1143 -65.72 10.19 5.47
CA LEU A 1143 -64.47 10.26 6.21
C LEU A 1143 -64.17 8.95 6.97
N LYS A 1144 -65.19 8.35 7.61
CA LYS A 1144 -65.01 7.11 8.39
C LYS A 1144 -64.53 5.93 7.54
N PRO A 1145 -65.15 5.59 6.39
CA PRO A 1145 -64.64 4.53 5.51
C PRO A 1145 -63.24 4.79 4.98
N ALA A 1146 -62.94 6.03 4.54
CA ALA A 1146 -61.62 6.38 4.01
C ALA A 1146 -60.52 6.23 5.06
N ALA A 1147 -60.74 6.76 6.27
CA ALA A 1147 -59.82 6.59 7.39
C ALA A 1147 -59.67 5.12 7.81
N THR A 1148 -60.74 4.32 7.71
CA THR A 1148 -60.72 2.88 8.00
C THR A 1148 -59.82 2.12 7.03
N ASN A 1149 -59.96 2.37 5.73
CA ASN A 1149 -59.14 1.70 4.71
C ASN A 1149 -57.66 2.07 4.85
N ALA A 1150 -57.36 3.36 5.02
CA ALA A 1150 -55.98 3.84 5.23
C ALA A 1150 -55.33 3.27 6.50
N LEU A 1151 -56.10 3.12 7.60
CA LEU A 1151 -55.60 2.48 8.82
C LEU A 1151 -55.37 0.97 8.66
N ILE A 1152 -56.23 0.26 7.94
CA ILE A 1152 -56.03 -1.17 7.65
C ILE A 1152 -54.74 -1.37 6.84
N GLU A 1153 -54.55 -0.57 5.80
CA GLU A 1153 -53.32 -0.62 4.97
C GLU A 1153 -52.06 -0.33 5.80
N LEU A 1154 -52.15 0.61 6.75
CA LEU A 1154 -51.04 0.93 7.64
C LEU A 1154 -50.71 -0.18 8.65
N LEU A 1155 -51.72 -0.90 9.14
CA LEU A 1155 -51.57 -1.96 10.14
C LEU A 1155 -51.22 -3.33 9.54
N GLN A 1156 -51.61 -3.59 8.30
CA GLN A 1156 -51.39 -4.86 7.61
C GLN A 1156 -49.92 -5.37 7.69
N PRO A 1157 -48.88 -4.60 7.34
CA PRO A 1157 -47.50 -5.10 7.40
C PRO A 1157 -47.06 -5.46 8.82
N ILE A 1158 -47.59 -4.77 9.83
CA ILE A 1158 -47.29 -5.04 11.24
C ILE A 1158 -47.91 -6.37 11.68
N GLN A 1159 -49.14 -6.63 11.24
CA GLN A 1159 -49.84 -7.89 11.52
C GLN A 1159 -49.16 -9.07 10.83
N GLU A 1160 -48.71 -8.89 9.58
CA GLU A 1160 -47.94 -9.89 8.86
C GLU A 1160 -46.60 -10.18 9.58
N GLU A 1161 -45.88 -9.16 10.04
CA GLU A 1161 -44.63 -9.33 10.80
C GLU A 1161 -44.87 -10.05 12.13
N TYR A 1162 -45.96 -9.74 12.85
CA TYR A 1162 -46.35 -10.43 14.08
C TYR A 1162 -46.64 -11.92 13.84
N LEU A 1163 -47.41 -12.25 12.80
CA LEU A 1163 -47.77 -13.64 12.49
C LEU A 1163 -46.58 -14.50 12.05
N HIS A 1164 -45.58 -13.90 11.42
CA HIS A 1164 -44.37 -14.61 10.97
C HIS A 1164 -43.25 -14.69 12.03
N THR A 1165 -43.39 -13.99 13.17
CA THR A 1165 -42.36 -13.94 14.22
C THR A 1165 -42.79 -14.69 15.47
N GLN A 1166 -42.40 -15.96 15.58
CA GLN A 1166 -42.78 -16.81 16.72
C GLN A 1166 -42.33 -16.26 18.07
N GLU A 1167 -41.15 -15.64 18.13
CA GLU A 1167 -40.61 -15.02 19.35
C GLU A 1167 -41.50 -13.88 19.86
N TRP A 1168 -42.05 -13.06 18.96
CA TRP A 1168 -42.94 -11.96 19.32
C TRP A 1168 -44.28 -12.47 19.85
N ILE A 1169 -44.83 -13.53 19.26
CA ILE A 1169 -46.05 -14.21 19.74
C ILE A 1169 -45.84 -14.77 21.16
N ASP A 1170 -44.68 -15.36 21.43
CA ASP A 1170 -44.38 -15.95 22.73
C ASP A 1170 -44.15 -14.87 23.81
N ILE A 1171 -43.51 -13.75 23.44
CA ILE A 1171 -43.31 -12.60 24.33
C ILE A 1171 -44.65 -11.89 24.61
N ASP A 1172 -45.56 -11.77 23.64
CA ASP A 1172 -46.89 -11.17 23.86
C ASP A 1172 -47.67 -11.90 24.97
N LYS A 1173 -47.69 -13.24 24.91
CA LYS A 1173 -48.35 -14.08 25.91
C LYS A 1173 -47.75 -13.92 27.31
N LYS A 1174 -46.42 -13.76 27.41
CA LYS A 1174 -45.72 -13.55 28.67
C LYS A 1174 -45.91 -12.13 29.22
N ALA A 1175 -45.87 -11.12 28.35
CA ALA A 1175 -45.99 -9.71 28.71
C ALA A 1175 -47.42 -9.29 29.13
N TYR A 1176 -48.43 -9.96 28.58
CA TYR A 1176 -49.85 -9.71 28.86
C TYR A 1176 -50.63 -11.02 28.97
N PRO A 1177 -50.50 -11.75 30.10
CA PRO A 1177 -51.22 -13.00 30.31
C PRO A 1177 -52.74 -12.76 30.35
N PRO A 1178 -53.56 -13.68 29.79
CA PRO A 1178 -55.01 -13.55 29.81
C PRO A 1178 -55.54 -13.54 31.26
N PRO A 1179 -56.57 -12.73 31.58
CA PRO A 1179 -57.07 -12.62 32.94
C PRO A 1179 -57.67 -13.96 33.42
N GLU A 1180 -57.34 -14.37 34.64
CA GLU A 1180 -57.98 -15.52 35.29
C GLU A 1180 -59.50 -15.30 35.36
N VAL A 1181 -60.26 -16.29 34.89
CA VAL A 1181 -61.72 -16.29 34.95
C VAL A 1181 -62.15 -16.40 36.41
N LYS A 1182 -62.31 -15.25 37.09
CA LYS A 1182 -62.98 -15.22 38.40
C LYS A 1182 -64.42 -15.71 38.21
N LYS A 1183 -64.71 -16.91 38.71
CA LYS A 1183 -66.08 -17.41 38.88
C LYS A 1183 -66.89 -16.31 39.60
N LYS A 1184 -68.01 -15.90 39.01
CA LYS A 1184 -68.96 -14.97 39.64
C LYS A 1184 -69.44 -15.57 40.96
N GLU A 1185 -68.90 -15.10 42.08
CA GLU A 1185 -69.55 -15.27 43.37
C GLU A 1185 -70.77 -14.34 43.45
N LYS A 1186 -71.91 -14.92 43.80
CA LYS A 1186 -73.17 -14.21 44.05
C LYS A 1186 -72.95 -13.19 45.18
N LYS A 1187 -73.31 -11.94 44.95
CA LYS A 1187 -73.35 -10.90 45.99
C LYS A 1187 -74.26 -11.34 47.14
N VAL A 1188 -73.67 -11.61 48.31
CA VAL A 1188 -74.35 -11.52 49.60
C VAL A 1188 -74.32 -10.05 50.02
N LYS A 1189 -75.49 -9.46 50.25
CA LYS A 1189 -75.63 -8.22 51.03
C LYS A 1189 -75.39 -8.60 52.49
N ASP A 1190 -74.48 -7.94 53.21
CA ASP A 1190 -74.89 -7.17 54.40
C ASP A 1190 -73.77 -6.37 55.09
N ARG A 1191 -74.24 -5.29 55.72
CA ARG A 1191 -73.81 -4.61 56.97
C ARG A 1191 -72.46 -4.93 57.62
N GLY A 1192 -71.73 -3.85 57.92
CA GLY A 1192 -71.43 -3.43 59.29
C GLY A 1192 -70.36 -4.16 60.11
N SER A 1193 -69.27 -3.44 60.38
CA SER A 1193 -68.47 -3.34 61.62
C SER A 1193 -68.26 -4.57 62.55
N ARG A 1194 -66.96 -4.88 62.77
CA ARG A 1194 -66.24 -5.21 64.04
C ARG A 1194 -65.24 -6.37 63.87
N PHE A 1195 -63.98 -6.09 64.22
CA PHE A 1195 -62.88 -7.03 64.52
C PHE A 1195 -63.23 -7.98 65.70
N PRO A 1196 -62.43 -9.02 66.07
CA PRO A 1196 -61.26 -9.67 65.43
C PRO A 1196 -61.29 -11.24 65.45
N GLY A 1197 -60.40 -11.90 64.68
CA GLY A 1197 -59.84 -13.21 65.08
C GLY A 1197 -59.98 -14.38 64.09
N ALA A 1198 -58.96 -14.57 63.23
CA ALA A 1198 -58.50 -15.89 62.77
C ALA A 1198 -57.01 -15.79 62.38
N VAL A 1199 -56.24 -16.73 62.92
CA VAL A 1199 -54.77 -16.81 62.99
C VAL A 1199 -54.13 -16.95 61.60
N LYS A 1200 -53.04 -16.21 61.32
CA LYS A 1200 -52.17 -16.41 60.14
C LYS A 1200 -50.97 -17.25 60.52
N GLU A 1201 -50.61 -18.22 59.68
CA GLU A 1201 -49.66 -19.31 59.96
C GLU A 1201 -48.17 -18.94 59.87
N VAL A 1202 -47.80 -17.68 59.60
CA VAL A 1202 -46.41 -17.18 59.56
C VAL A 1202 -46.36 -15.69 59.91
N GLU A 1203 -45.49 -15.27 60.83
CA GLU A 1203 -45.29 -13.85 61.19
C GLU A 1203 -43.78 -13.49 61.14
N ALA A 1204 -43.44 -12.41 60.43
CA ALA A 1204 -42.08 -11.89 60.32
C ALA A 1204 -41.91 -10.68 61.24
N LYS A 1205 -40.84 -10.67 62.03
CA LYS A 1205 -40.52 -9.57 62.94
C LYS A 1205 -39.70 -8.47 62.23
N PRO A 1206 -39.74 -7.22 62.71
CA PRO A 1206 -39.05 -6.08 62.08
C PRO A 1206 -37.52 -6.19 62.03
N ASP A 1207 -36.94 -7.13 62.76
CA ASP A 1207 -35.50 -7.47 62.76
C ASP A 1207 -35.14 -8.59 61.76
N GLY A 1208 -36.11 -9.12 61.02
CA GLY A 1208 -35.90 -10.05 59.92
C GLY A 1208 -35.98 -11.54 60.28
N HIS A 1209 -36.36 -11.92 61.50
CA HIS A 1209 -36.59 -13.33 61.84
C HIS A 1209 -38.07 -13.76 61.68
N VAL A 1210 -38.30 -15.02 61.31
CA VAL A 1210 -39.62 -15.62 61.06
C VAL A 1210 -39.79 -16.89 61.90
N GLU A 1211 -40.90 -17.01 62.63
CA GLU A 1211 -41.27 -18.22 63.39
C GLU A 1211 -42.60 -18.81 62.93
N GLY A 1212 -42.68 -20.14 62.84
CA GLY A 1212 -43.89 -20.88 62.41
C GLY A 1212 -43.56 -22.29 61.89
N LYS A 1213 -44.58 -23.17 61.83
CA LYS A 1213 -44.43 -24.61 61.50
C LYS A 1213 -43.91 -24.91 60.08
N THR A 1214 -43.81 -23.91 59.22
CA THR A 1214 -43.33 -24.00 57.82
C THR A 1214 -42.20 -23.02 57.51
N LYS A 1215 -41.38 -22.65 58.50
CA LYS A 1215 -40.26 -21.70 58.29
C LYS A 1215 -39.20 -22.19 57.28
N ASP A 1216 -39.08 -23.50 57.08
CA ASP A 1216 -38.04 -24.10 56.23
C ASP A 1216 -38.34 -23.99 54.71
N GLN A 1217 -39.51 -23.51 54.31
CA GLN A 1217 -39.87 -23.35 52.88
C GLN A 1217 -39.59 -21.95 52.31
N VAL A 1218 -39.09 -20.99 53.10
CA VAL A 1218 -38.97 -19.57 52.68
C VAL A 1218 -37.55 -18.99 52.81
N ASN A 1219 -36.55 -19.78 53.21
CA ASN A 1219 -35.15 -19.31 53.24
C ASN A 1219 -34.44 -19.61 51.91
N LEU A 1220 -34.19 -18.57 51.12
CA LEU A 1220 -33.29 -18.59 49.96
C LEU A 1220 -31.89 -18.13 50.40
N ALA A 1221 -31.04 -19.11 50.76
CA ALA A 1221 -29.60 -19.03 51.05
C ALA A 1221 -29.18 -18.31 52.36
N THR A 1222 -28.06 -18.76 52.95
CA THR A 1222 -27.57 -18.34 54.28
C THR A 1222 -26.29 -17.49 54.26
N GLY A 1223 -25.84 -17.02 53.09
CA GLY A 1223 -24.65 -16.17 53.01
C GLY A 1223 -24.46 -15.44 51.68
N ALA A 1224 -23.78 -14.30 51.73
CA ALA A 1224 -23.57 -13.39 50.59
C ALA A 1224 -22.77 -14.02 49.43
N GLU A 1225 -21.91 -15.01 49.71
CA GLU A 1225 -21.14 -15.72 48.67
C GLU A 1225 -21.99 -16.66 47.81
N GLU A 1226 -23.08 -17.22 48.35
CA GLU A 1226 -23.95 -18.15 47.61
C GLU A 1226 -24.98 -17.42 46.74
N ALA A 1227 -25.39 -16.20 47.15
CA ALA A 1227 -26.22 -15.31 46.33
C ALA A 1227 -25.45 -14.73 45.13
N MET A 1228 -24.15 -14.42 45.28
CA MET A 1228 -23.32 -13.91 44.18
C MET A 1228 -23.00 -14.97 43.12
N LYS A 1229 -22.94 -16.25 43.51
CA LYS A 1229 -22.65 -17.35 42.58
C LYS A 1229 -23.80 -17.68 41.61
N ASN A 1230 -25.03 -17.35 41.99
CA ASN A 1230 -26.23 -17.53 41.14
C ASN A 1230 -26.52 -16.32 40.23
N LEU A 1231 -25.70 -15.26 40.31
CA LEU A 1231 -25.82 -14.03 39.51
C LEU A 1231 -24.72 -13.89 38.44
N ASP A 1232 -23.79 -14.84 38.35
CA ASP A 1232 -22.63 -14.74 37.45
C ASP A 1232 -22.87 -15.47 36.13
N VAL A 1233 -23.34 -14.73 35.11
CA VAL A 1233 -23.19 -15.12 33.70
C VAL A 1233 -21.94 -14.43 33.17
N THR A 1234 -20.83 -15.16 33.21
CA THR A 1234 -19.49 -14.72 32.82
C THR A 1234 -19.44 -14.25 31.36
N THR A 1235 -19.10 -12.98 31.14
CA THR A 1235 -18.33 -12.53 29.98
C THR A 1235 -16.87 -12.89 30.19
N ASP A 1236 -16.28 -13.67 29.29
CA ASP A 1236 -14.83 -13.88 29.26
C ASP A 1236 -14.22 -13.16 28.05
N GLY A 1237 -13.24 -12.30 28.34
CA GLY A 1237 -12.55 -11.45 27.37
C GLY A 1237 -11.41 -10.68 28.02
N THR A 1238 -10.42 -11.40 28.57
CA THR A 1238 -9.18 -10.84 29.11
C THR A 1238 -8.34 -10.15 28.03
N ALA A 1239 -8.02 -8.87 28.24
CA ALA A 1239 -6.87 -8.20 27.63
C ALA A 1239 -5.67 -8.32 28.59
N LYS A 1240 -4.53 -8.82 28.09
CA LYS A 1240 -3.21 -8.69 28.74
C LYS A 1240 -2.43 -7.53 28.11
N SER A 1241 -2.01 -6.62 28.98
CA SER A 1241 -0.77 -5.82 28.95
C SER A 1241 -0.34 -5.15 27.64
N CYS A 1242 -0.62 -3.85 27.52
CA CYS A 1242 0.37 -2.76 27.54
C CYS A 1242 -0.35 -1.46 27.90
#